data_AF-A0A0Q9LQD8-F1
#
_entry.id   AF-A0A0Q9LQD8-F1
#
_cell.length_a   1.000
_cell.length_b   1.000
_cell.length_c   1.000
_cell.angle_alpha   90.00
_cell.angle_beta   90.00
_cell.angle_gamma   90.00
#
_symmetry.space_group_name_H-M   'P 1'
#
loop_
_entity.id
_entity.type
_entity.pdbx_description
1 polymer ?
#
loop_
_entity_poly.entity_id
_entity_poly.type
_entity_poly.pdbx_seq_one_letter_code
_entity_poly.pdbx_strand_id
1 'polypeptide(L)'
;MWRPGQGALVDAGFTVLLVGLALLGFRTDFAGTSWVLPAAAGLLLGLVTTHVTTARRLPLVAPLAVVTVLYFLLGGPLAVRRDLVGGVLPSGQTLLDLADTSVHGWKRLVTLLPPVDTGSGLLALPLLVGLLGGCVTYAVARRWSGPYAVLPAPLALLALGIGLGTLEPASLPAQGAVFAVLAIGWMVARAARSRAPLQNGAGQRTRYGIGAGLVGIALVAGYLAGPLLGGSAPTTRLVARSHVVPPIDVAAFPSPLAGFRRYTEPNPAELWDTPLLEVEGLPAGTPLRFATLDSYDGAVWGASERANTGTVVPGAAFQQVGESISTKGPGRRLEVKVSVPQGGYGDVWLPTAGTVAGVKFGGSRAATLSSRLWLNIDTNTALVPDRLEPGDSYTFTAYVPPTQAKMPRSLAIRSSSLTNEVDTSFLDAKLDAFSGDAADPWAQFTAIAKVMSGEGAYTDGGTKNSVERYYLPGHSIGRLSRFVGLAQLAGNDEQYAATLALMGNRIGVPTRVVMGAITPGSGPVRGRDVHAWVEVRDSQGTWLPVLTDNFLPDRNKKPKELQTKVEDRKVGALVPPPAGVNPPSVLQGPDQAQNATNLKKPPKKLFDPANWPWWLRWLVFYVLLPLLVLTALYWLVRGLKAWRRRRHATRGPTASRVAWAWADLMASARSYGHRPPTRATRLEQARSLHGPVDTLPLARRADAHVFGPGEPTDEDAAGYFRATDEVRGDLRSQADLWRRLRSDVDVRPLFARTTR
;
A
#
# COMPACT_ATOMS: atom_id res chain seq x y z
N MET A 1 35.22 28.35 8.38
CA MET A 1 34.14 29.24 8.82
C MET A 1 32.87 28.41 8.96
N TRP A 2 32.34 28.28 10.19
CA TRP A 2 31.21 27.37 10.51
C TRP A 2 29.84 28.05 10.40
N ARG A 3 29.79 29.38 10.25
CA ARG A 3 28.54 30.12 10.11
C ARG A 3 28.00 29.96 8.68
N PRO A 4 26.70 29.61 8.51
CA PRO A 4 26.08 29.57 7.19
C PRO A 4 26.09 30.98 6.57
N GLY A 5 26.58 31.10 5.34
CA GLY A 5 26.37 32.33 4.56
C GLY A 5 24.90 32.50 4.16
N GLN A 6 24.49 33.70 3.77
CA GLN A 6 23.10 34.02 3.41
C GLN A 6 22.50 33.07 2.36
N GLY A 7 23.27 32.72 1.32
CA GLY A 7 22.83 31.75 0.31
C GLY A 7 22.60 30.34 0.86
N ALA A 8 23.37 29.92 1.88
CA ALA A 8 23.21 28.61 2.51
C ALA A 8 21.97 28.55 3.43
N LEU A 9 21.56 29.68 4.01
CA LEU A 9 20.31 29.82 4.76
C LEU A 9 19.10 29.79 3.82
N VAL A 10 19.16 30.48 2.68
CA VAL A 10 18.10 30.42 1.65
C VAL A 10 17.92 28.99 1.15
N ASP A 11 19.02 28.29 0.81
CA ASP A 11 18.95 26.89 0.38
C ASP A 11 18.42 25.95 1.47
N ALA A 12 18.74 26.23 2.74
CA ALA A 12 18.20 25.48 3.87
C ALA A 12 16.69 25.72 4.03
N GLY A 13 16.22 26.96 3.93
CA GLY A 13 14.80 27.31 3.99
C GLY A 13 13.97 26.63 2.92
N PHE A 14 14.40 26.70 1.64
CA PHE A 14 13.71 25.98 0.56
C PHE A 14 13.74 24.46 0.74
N THR A 15 14.83 23.90 1.27
CA THR A 15 14.90 22.47 1.60
C THR A 15 13.86 22.09 2.64
N VAL A 16 13.76 22.87 3.74
CA VAL A 16 12.78 22.61 4.81
C VAL A 16 11.35 22.69 4.27
N LEU A 17 11.04 23.71 3.47
CA LEU A 17 9.69 23.90 2.94
C LEU A 17 9.30 22.82 1.93
N LEU A 18 10.14 22.51 0.95
CA LEU A 18 9.83 21.53 -0.10
C LEU A 18 9.80 20.10 0.45
N VAL A 19 10.76 19.72 1.30
CA VAL A 19 10.76 18.39 1.91
C VAL A 19 9.63 18.28 2.92
N GLY A 20 9.33 19.33 3.69
CA GLY A 20 8.17 19.37 4.59
C GLY A 20 6.84 19.17 3.86
N LEU A 21 6.65 19.82 2.70
CA LEU A 21 5.47 19.62 1.86
C LEU A 21 5.38 18.22 1.26
N ALA A 22 6.52 17.60 0.91
CA ALA A 22 6.53 16.20 0.48
C ALA A 22 6.13 15.26 1.63
N LEU A 23 6.67 15.49 2.84
CA LEU A 23 6.37 14.72 4.05
C LEU A 23 4.91 14.87 4.50
N LEU A 24 4.22 15.95 4.13
CA LEU A 24 2.79 16.13 4.39
C LEU A 24 1.94 15.00 3.79
N GLY A 25 2.45 14.25 2.81
CA GLY A 25 1.80 13.05 2.28
C GLY A 25 1.49 12.01 3.36
N PHE A 26 2.34 11.89 4.37
CA PHE A 26 2.14 10.95 5.49
C PHE A 26 0.94 11.29 6.39
N ARG A 27 0.33 12.48 6.22
CA ARG A 27 -0.86 12.88 6.99
C ARG A 27 -2.03 11.92 6.79
N THR A 28 -2.20 11.36 5.60
CA THR A 28 -3.30 10.42 5.32
C THR A 28 -2.91 8.98 5.62
N ASP A 29 -1.62 8.70 5.79
CA ASP A 29 -1.11 7.36 6.05
C ASP A 29 -1.14 6.98 7.53
N PHE A 30 -0.98 7.93 8.45
CA PHE A 30 -0.84 7.68 9.88
C PHE A 30 -1.94 8.31 10.72
N ALA A 31 -2.28 7.67 11.84
CA ALA A 31 -3.30 8.19 12.75
C ALA A 31 -2.77 9.42 13.52
N GLY A 32 -3.54 10.51 13.47
CA GLY A 32 -3.26 11.74 14.21
C GLY A 32 -1.99 12.48 13.74
N THR A 33 -1.24 13.03 14.70
CA THR A 33 -0.03 13.86 14.46
C THR A 33 1.27 13.14 14.83
N SER A 34 1.19 11.85 15.15
CA SER A 34 2.32 11.03 15.61
C SER A 34 3.50 10.98 14.63
N TRP A 35 3.23 11.08 13.33
CA TRP A 35 4.24 11.11 12.26
C TRP A 35 5.03 12.43 12.18
N VAL A 36 4.48 13.53 12.70
CA VAL A 36 5.04 14.89 12.54
C VAL A 36 6.40 15.01 13.21
N LEU A 37 6.52 14.54 14.46
CA LEU A 37 7.77 14.62 15.23
C LEU A 37 8.90 13.81 14.58
N PRO A 38 8.75 12.51 14.25
CA PRO A 38 9.76 11.75 13.53
C PRO A 38 10.15 12.40 12.18
N ALA A 39 9.16 12.85 11.40
CA ALA A 39 9.39 13.47 10.09
C ALA A 39 10.21 14.77 10.21
N ALA A 40 9.81 15.67 11.12
CA ALA A 40 10.47 16.95 11.35
C ALA A 40 11.88 16.75 11.94
N ALA A 41 12.04 15.85 12.90
CA ALA A 41 13.34 15.51 13.47
C ALA A 41 14.28 14.96 12.38
N GLY A 42 13.79 14.04 11.55
CA GLY A 42 14.55 13.51 10.42
C GLY A 42 15.03 14.61 9.49
N LEU A 43 14.11 15.45 9.01
CA LEU A 43 14.41 16.59 8.13
C LEU A 43 15.50 17.50 8.70
N LEU A 44 15.36 17.91 9.96
CA LEU A 44 16.32 18.81 10.62
C LEU A 44 17.68 18.14 10.82
N LEU A 45 17.72 16.88 11.27
CA LEU A 45 18.95 16.12 11.47
C LEU A 45 19.69 15.90 10.14
N GLY A 46 18.97 15.59 9.06
CA GLY A 46 19.54 15.45 7.72
C GLY A 46 20.16 16.76 7.22
N LEU A 47 19.47 17.89 7.44
CA LEU A 47 19.95 19.22 7.09
C LEU A 47 21.22 19.60 7.86
N VAL A 48 21.22 19.43 9.19
CA VAL A 48 22.35 19.74 10.07
C VAL A 48 23.56 18.86 9.73
N THR A 49 23.34 17.55 9.55
CA THR A 49 24.39 16.60 9.18
C THR A 49 25.06 17.00 7.88
N THR A 50 24.27 17.33 6.85
CA THR A 50 24.82 17.80 5.58
C THR A 50 25.51 19.15 5.73
N HIS A 51 24.99 20.07 6.54
CA HIS A 51 25.64 21.35 6.79
C HIS A 51 27.05 21.17 7.38
N VAL A 52 27.16 20.36 8.44
CA VAL A 52 28.42 20.11 9.15
C VAL A 52 29.42 19.37 8.25
N THR A 53 28.98 18.32 7.56
CA THR A 53 29.86 17.52 6.69
C THR A 53 30.35 18.31 5.48
N THR A 54 29.50 19.15 4.89
CA THR A 54 29.91 20.04 3.79
C THR A 54 30.81 21.18 4.25
N ALA A 55 30.58 21.76 5.44
CA ALA A 55 31.45 22.76 6.05
C ALA A 55 32.86 22.20 6.32
N ARG A 56 32.95 20.93 6.77
CA ARG A 56 34.21 20.19 6.95
C ARG A 56 34.77 19.58 5.66
N ARG A 57 34.13 19.84 4.51
CA ARG A 57 34.50 19.36 3.17
C ARG A 57 34.56 17.82 3.04
N LEU A 58 33.94 17.07 3.96
CA LEU A 58 34.05 15.61 4.02
C LEU A 58 33.54 14.92 2.74
N PRO A 59 34.03 13.72 2.41
CA PRO A 59 33.54 12.94 1.26
C PRO A 59 32.04 12.65 1.39
N LEU A 60 31.39 12.32 0.28
CA LEU A 60 29.94 12.13 0.24
C LEU A 60 29.45 10.93 1.06
N VAL A 61 30.36 10.00 1.39
CA VAL A 61 30.11 8.86 2.27
C VAL A 61 29.90 9.29 3.74
N ALA A 62 30.55 10.37 4.18
CA ALA A 62 30.46 10.83 5.56
C ALA A 62 29.04 11.22 6.02
N PRO A 63 28.27 12.06 5.29
CA PRO A 63 26.90 12.36 5.67
C PRO A 63 26.01 11.11 5.68
N LEU A 64 26.22 10.16 4.75
CA LEU A 64 25.46 8.91 4.71
C LEU A 64 25.71 8.06 5.97
N ALA A 65 26.97 7.87 6.36
CA ALA A 65 27.32 7.13 7.57
C ALA A 65 26.73 7.77 8.84
N VAL A 66 26.80 9.10 8.95
CA VAL A 66 26.22 9.82 10.09
C VAL A 66 24.69 9.71 10.10
N VAL A 67 24.05 9.82 8.94
CA VAL A 67 22.61 9.61 8.75
C VAL A 67 22.19 8.22 9.22
N THR A 68 22.92 7.17 8.83
CA THR A 68 22.66 5.80 9.26
C THR A 68 22.78 5.66 10.78
N VAL A 69 23.85 6.19 11.38
CA VAL A 69 24.04 6.16 12.84
C VAL A 69 22.91 6.91 13.56
N LEU A 70 22.53 8.09 13.09
CA LEU A 70 21.43 8.87 13.67
C LEU A 70 20.09 8.15 13.56
N TYR A 71 19.83 7.47 12.45
CA TYR A 71 18.62 6.68 12.27
C TYR A 71 18.53 5.53 13.30
N PHE A 72 19.61 4.78 13.51
CA PHE A 72 19.60 3.69 14.49
C PHE A 72 19.61 4.17 15.94
N LEU A 73 20.32 5.26 16.25
CA LEU A 73 20.37 5.81 17.62
C LEU A 73 19.08 6.51 18.02
N LEU A 74 18.47 7.28 17.11
CA LEU A 74 17.30 8.11 17.42
C LEU A 74 15.99 7.49 16.93
N GLY A 75 16.04 6.46 16.08
CA GLY A 75 14.87 5.75 15.59
C GLY A 75 14.06 5.07 16.70
N GLY A 76 14.72 4.58 17.74
CA GLY A 76 14.06 4.07 18.94
C GLY A 76 13.19 5.15 19.63
N PRO A 77 13.78 6.18 20.26
CA PRO A 77 13.02 7.18 21.01
C PRO A 77 12.05 8.00 20.15
N LEU A 78 12.37 8.24 18.87
CA LEU A 78 11.53 9.04 17.98
C LEU A 78 10.42 8.23 17.30
N ALA A 79 10.62 6.94 17.01
CA ALA A 79 9.68 6.16 16.19
C ALA A 79 9.28 4.79 16.77
N VAL A 80 10.21 4.04 17.38
CA VAL A 80 9.97 2.67 17.89
C VAL A 80 10.19 2.63 19.40
N ARG A 81 9.15 2.98 20.17
CA ARG A 81 9.24 3.17 21.63
C ARG A 81 9.03 1.92 22.48
N ARG A 82 8.63 0.79 21.89
CA ARG A 82 8.18 -0.41 22.64
C ARG A 82 9.31 -1.09 23.43
N ASP A 83 10.50 -1.21 22.84
CA ASP A 83 11.57 -2.05 23.39
C ASP A 83 12.85 -1.25 23.73
N LEU A 84 12.72 -0.11 24.41
CA LEU A 84 13.86 0.73 24.78
C LEU A 84 14.46 0.34 26.13
N VAL A 85 15.79 0.20 26.17
CA VAL A 85 16.55 0.03 27.42
C VAL A 85 16.56 1.36 28.18
N GLY A 86 16.03 1.35 29.41
CA GLY A 86 15.92 2.57 30.23
C GLY A 86 15.05 3.67 29.61
N GLY A 87 14.15 3.32 28.68
CA GLY A 87 13.23 4.24 28.02
C GLY A 87 13.86 5.18 26.97
N VAL A 88 15.17 5.09 26.72
CA VAL A 88 15.90 6.01 25.83
C VAL A 88 16.81 5.28 24.84
N LEU A 89 17.51 4.22 25.25
CA LEU A 89 18.49 3.54 24.40
C LEU A 89 17.83 2.43 23.56
N PRO A 90 18.11 2.34 22.25
CA PRO A 90 17.62 1.24 21.42
C PRO A 90 18.13 -0.11 21.93
N SER A 91 17.24 -1.08 22.12
CA SER A 91 17.65 -2.48 22.36
C SER A 91 18.07 -3.16 21.06
N GLY A 92 18.65 -4.37 21.15
CA GLY A 92 18.93 -5.18 19.97
C GLY A 92 17.69 -5.46 19.11
N GLN A 93 16.52 -5.65 19.73
CA GLN A 93 15.26 -5.83 19.01
C GLN A 93 14.84 -4.54 18.28
N THR A 94 14.96 -3.38 18.93
CA THR A 94 14.67 -2.09 18.29
C THR A 94 15.53 -1.87 17.04
N LEU A 95 16.82 -2.26 17.08
CA LEU A 95 17.71 -2.15 15.92
C LEU A 95 17.27 -3.08 14.78
N LEU A 96 16.80 -4.29 15.09
CA LEU A 96 16.25 -5.21 14.09
C LEU A 96 14.96 -4.67 13.48
N ASP A 97 14.05 -4.12 14.29
CA ASP A 97 12.79 -3.54 13.82
C ASP A 97 13.02 -2.32 12.91
N LEU A 98 14.01 -1.46 13.25
CA LEU A 98 14.41 -0.33 12.42
C LEU A 98 15.04 -0.79 11.09
N ALA A 99 15.86 -1.83 11.11
CA ALA A 99 16.45 -2.41 9.91
C ALA A 99 15.37 -3.03 9.00
N ASP A 100 14.44 -3.79 9.59
CA ASP A 100 13.31 -4.40 8.89
C ASP A 100 12.38 -3.33 8.30
N THR A 101 12.07 -2.28 9.06
CA THR A 101 11.25 -1.16 8.58
C THR A 101 11.93 -0.40 7.44
N SER A 102 13.26 -0.28 7.46
CA SER A 102 14.00 0.37 6.37
C SER A 102 13.91 -0.38 5.04
N VAL A 103 13.76 -1.71 5.07
CA VAL A 103 13.75 -2.57 3.88
C VAL A 103 12.33 -2.97 3.47
N HIS A 104 11.51 -3.41 4.42
CA HIS A 104 10.16 -3.93 4.21
C HIS A 104 9.05 -2.96 4.63
N GLY A 105 9.38 -1.88 5.32
CA GLY A 105 8.38 -0.94 5.85
C GLY A 105 7.54 -0.30 4.76
N TRP A 106 8.13 0.06 3.60
CA TRP A 106 7.38 0.61 2.48
C TRP A 106 6.32 -0.37 1.96
N LYS A 107 6.64 -1.67 1.91
CA LYS A 107 5.69 -2.71 1.47
C LYS A 107 4.57 -2.87 2.50
N ARG A 108 4.92 -2.93 3.78
CA ARG A 108 3.94 -3.01 4.88
C ARG A 108 3.01 -1.80 4.92
N LEU A 109 3.56 -0.60 4.73
CA LEU A 109 2.79 0.64 4.67
C LEU A 109 1.76 0.58 3.54
N VAL A 110 2.15 0.06 2.38
CA VAL A 110 1.31 -0.03 1.19
C VAL A 110 0.24 -1.14 1.28
N THR A 111 0.48 -2.18 2.07
CA THR A 111 -0.47 -3.30 2.29
C THR A 111 -1.45 -3.09 3.43
N LEU A 112 -1.14 -2.19 4.37
CA LEU A 112 -2.02 -1.87 5.50
C LEU A 112 -3.06 -0.82 5.10
N LEU A 113 -4.28 -0.98 5.60
CA LEU A 113 -5.31 0.03 5.45
C LEU A 113 -4.95 1.27 6.31
N PRO A 114 -4.88 2.47 5.73
CA PRO A 114 -4.68 3.70 6.49
C PRO A 114 -5.92 4.07 7.33
N PRO A 115 -5.74 4.75 8.46
CA PRO A 115 -4.48 5.22 9.03
C PRO A 115 -3.74 4.12 9.80
N VAL A 116 -2.43 4.09 9.68
CA VAL A 116 -1.55 3.17 10.40
C VAL A 116 -1.33 3.67 11.84
N ASP A 117 -1.46 2.75 12.79
CA ASP A 117 -1.26 3.04 14.21
C ASP A 117 0.22 3.19 14.59
N THR A 118 0.43 3.92 15.69
CA THR A 118 1.75 4.25 16.24
C THR A 118 2.53 3.03 16.75
N GLY A 119 1.85 1.94 17.09
CA GLY A 119 2.48 0.71 17.60
C GLY A 119 3.17 -0.15 16.53
N SER A 120 2.91 0.10 15.25
CA SER A 120 3.38 -0.75 14.13
C SER A 120 4.89 -0.66 13.82
N GLY A 121 5.63 0.24 14.48
CA GLY A 121 7.03 0.55 14.17
C GLY A 121 7.24 1.33 12.85
N LEU A 122 6.19 1.49 12.05
CA LEU A 122 6.24 2.16 10.73
C LEU A 122 6.48 3.67 10.82
N LEU A 123 6.37 4.28 12.00
CA LEU A 123 6.78 5.67 12.25
C LEU A 123 8.26 5.93 11.94
N ALA A 124 9.07 4.87 11.83
CA ALA A 124 10.47 5.00 11.42
C ALA A 124 10.61 5.38 9.93
N LEU A 125 9.57 5.18 9.11
CA LEU A 125 9.56 5.61 7.70
C LEU A 125 9.54 7.14 7.54
N PRO A 126 8.61 7.91 8.17
CA PRO A 126 8.68 9.37 8.17
C PRO A 126 10.03 9.92 8.64
N LEU A 127 10.62 9.31 9.68
CA LEU A 127 11.97 9.67 10.14
C LEU A 127 13.01 9.43 9.04
N LEU A 128 13.04 8.24 8.46
CA LEU A 128 14.00 7.86 7.43
C LEU A 128 13.87 8.74 6.17
N VAL A 129 12.64 8.95 5.68
CA VAL A 129 12.35 9.77 4.50
C VAL A 129 12.69 11.23 4.76
N GLY A 130 12.37 11.77 5.95
CA GLY A 130 12.76 13.12 6.32
C GLY A 130 14.28 13.28 6.40
N LEU A 131 14.96 12.30 6.99
CA LEU A 131 16.40 12.31 7.20
C LEU A 131 17.19 12.18 5.90
N LEU A 132 16.81 11.25 5.03
CA LEU A 132 17.35 11.15 3.66
C LEU A 132 16.97 12.35 2.82
N GLY A 133 15.72 12.81 2.91
CA GLY A 133 15.20 13.89 2.08
C GLY A 133 15.86 15.24 2.38
N GLY A 134 16.00 15.57 3.66
CA GLY A 134 16.75 16.75 4.13
C GLY A 134 18.24 16.66 3.78
N CYS A 135 18.85 15.47 3.96
CA CYS A 135 20.25 15.25 3.64
C CYS A 135 20.55 15.42 2.15
N VAL A 136 19.84 14.70 1.27
CA VAL A 136 20.06 14.67 -0.17
C VAL A 136 19.74 16.03 -0.81
N THR A 137 18.57 16.60 -0.49
CA THR A 137 18.13 17.89 -1.07
C THR A 137 19.12 19.00 -0.72
N TYR A 138 19.54 19.09 0.55
CA TYR A 138 20.52 20.10 0.96
C TYR A 138 21.93 19.79 0.42
N ALA A 139 22.33 18.52 0.30
CA ALA A 139 23.66 18.16 -0.18
C ALA A 139 23.85 18.54 -1.64
N VAL A 140 22.82 18.32 -2.46
CA VAL A 140 22.80 18.75 -3.86
C VAL A 140 22.88 20.27 -3.95
N ALA A 141 22.08 20.99 -3.17
CA ALA A 141 22.11 22.45 -3.12
C ALA A 141 23.48 23.02 -2.73
N ARG A 142 24.22 22.34 -1.84
CA ARG A 142 25.54 22.78 -1.37
C ARG A 142 26.69 22.39 -2.31
N ARG A 143 26.55 21.31 -3.08
CA ARG A 143 27.63 20.79 -3.93
C ARG A 143 27.52 21.23 -5.40
N TRP A 144 26.32 21.58 -5.88
CA TRP A 144 26.05 21.86 -7.29
C TRP A 144 25.53 23.28 -7.47
N SER A 145 26.19 24.13 -8.27
CA SER A 145 25.81 25.54 -8.42
C SER A 145 24.68 25.80 -9.42
N GLY A 146 24.26 24.79 -10.21
CA GLY A 146 23.22 24.95 -11.22
C GLY A 146 21.84 25.23 -10.60
N PRO A 147 20.99 26.08 -11.23
CA PRO A 147 19.65 26.38 -10.72
C PRO A 147 18.69 25.18 -10.80
N TYR A 148 18.80 24.34 -11.82
CA TYR A 148 17.93 23.17 -12.02
C TYR A 148 18.33 21.96 -11.17
N ALA A 149 19.57 21.91 -10.69
CA ALA A 149 20.11 20.74 -10.00
C ALA A 149 19.38 20.41 -8.68
N VAL A 150 18.69 21.39 -8.09
CA VAL A 150 18.04 21.24 -6.79
C VAL A 150 16.64 20.65 -6.84
N LEU A 151 16.03 20.54 -8.03
CA LEU A 151 14.66 20.02 -8.19
C LEU A 151 14.50 18.50 -8.10
N PRO A 152 15.40 17.67 -8.66
CA PRO A 152 15.15 16.23 -8.74
C PRO A 152 14.91 15.57 -7.38
N ALA A 153 15.64 15.97 -6.34
CA ALA A 153 15.52 15.40 -5.00
C ALA A 153 14.14 15.66 -4.33
N PRO A 154 13.67 16.92 -4.18
CA PRO A 154 12.35 17.18 -3.61
C PRO A 154 11.21 16.67 -4.51
N LEU A 155 11.34 16.68 -5.83
CA LEU A 155 10.35 16.08 -6.73
C LEU A 155 10.25 14.56 -6.56
N ALA A 156 11.39 13.87 -6.44
CA ALA A 156 11.41 12.43 -6.19
C ALA A 156 10.79 12.09 -4.82
N LEU A 157 11.02 12.92 -3.79
CA LEU A 157 10.38 12.77 -2.48
C LEU A 157 8.87 13.03 -2.54
N LEU A 158 8.43 14.04 -3.30
CA LEU A 158 7.02 14.31 -3.53
C LEU A 158 6.35 13.12 -4.24
N ALA A 159 6.96 12.61 -5.31
CA ALA A 159 6.48 11.43 -6.03
C ALA A 159 6.45 10.18 -5.13
N LEU A 160 7.47 9.99 -4.28
CA LEU A 160 7.50 8.92 -3.30
C LEU A 160 6.37 9.07 -2.27
N GLY A 161 6.13 10.27 -1.75
CA GLY A 161 5.03 10.54 -0.82
C GLY A 161 3.65 10.35 -1.44
N ILE A 162 3.49 10.71 -2.72
CA ILE A 162 2.24 10.45 -3.47
C ILE A 162 2.06 8.94 -3.69
N GLY A 163 3.13 8.24 -4.06
CA GLY A 163 3.11 6.80 -4.35
C GLY A 163 2.89 5.93 -3.11
N LEU A 164 3.44 6.31 -1.95
CA LEU A 164 3.22 5.61 -0.67
C LEU A 164 1.92 6.01 0.03
N GLY A 165 1.35 7.16 -0.37
CA GLY A 165 0.16 7.76 0.24
C GLY A 165 -1.13 6.96 0.07
N THR A 166 -2.26 7.61 0.31
CA THR A 166 -3.61 7.04 0.13
C THR A 166 -4.27 7.57 -1.15
N LEU A 167 -5.46 7.06 -1.51
CA LEU A 167 -6.24 7.62 -2.61
C LEU A 167 -6.66 9.08 -2.32
N GLU A 168 -6.95 9.41 -1.06
CA GLU A 168 -7.24 10.78 -0.65
C GLU A 168 -5.98 11.64 -0.55
N PRO A 169 -5.92 12.80 -1.23
CA PRO A 169 -4.76 13.69 -1.15
C PRO A 169 -4.72 14.42 0.19
N ALA A 170 -3.54 14.40 0.84
CA ALA A 170 -3.32 15.10 2.09
C ALA A 170 -3.62 16.60 1.98
N SER A 171 -3.26 17.21 0.84
CA SER A 171 -3.68 18.55 0.43
C SER A 171 -3.26 18.82 -1.02
N LEU A 172 -4.22 18.85 -1.96
CA LEU A 172 -3.94 19.24 -3.36
C LEU A 172 -3.26 20.62 -3.48
N PRO A 173 -3.73 21.71 -2.81
CA PRO A 173 -3.10 23.02 -2.98
C PRO A 173 -1.68 23.06 -2.43
N ALA A 174 -1.39 22.37 -1.32
CA ALA A 174 -0.06 22.37 -0.71
C ALA A 174 0.95 21.56 -1.54
N GLN A 175 0.58 20.34 -1.95
CA GLN A 175 1.47 19.42 -2.67
C GLN A 175 1.61 19.74 -4.17
N GLY A 176 0.61 20.39 -4.77
CA GLY A 176 0.64 20.84 -6.16
C GLY A 176 1.12 22.29 -6.29
N ALA A 177 0.25 23.25 -5.99
CA ALA A 177 0.48 24.66 -6.27
C ALA A 177 1.61 25.27 -5.42
N VAL A 178 1.54 25.12 -4.09
CA VAL A 178 2.55 25.72 -3.18
C VAL A 178 3.93 25.09 -3.42
N PHE A 179 3.99 23.77 -3.60
CA PHE A 179 5.23 23.08 -3.95
C PHE A 179 5.84 23.62 -5.25
N ALA A 180 5.04 23.77 -6.31
CA ALA A 180 5.50 24.30 -7.59
C ALA A 180 6.03 25.74 -7.47
N VAL A 181 5.31 26.62 -6.77
CA VAL A 181 5.74 28.01 -6.53
C VAL A 181 7.08 28.05 -5.80
N LEU A 182 7.25 27.25 -4.74
CA LEU A 182 8.50 27.19 -3.99
C LEU A 182 9.65 26.61 -4.80
N ALA A 183 9.39 25.57 -5.60
CA ALA A 183 10.37 24.95 -6.48
C ALA A 183 10.90 25.94 -7.53
N ILE A 184 9.99 26.64 -8.22
CA ILE A 184 10.36 27.68 -9.20
C ILE A 184 11.05 28.85 -8.51
N GLY A 185 10.54 29.30 -7.37
CA GLY A 185 11.15 30.36 -6.56
C GLY A 185 12.59 30.01 -6.15
N TRP A 186 12.85 28.76 -5.78
CA TRP A 186 14.19 28.29 -5.44
C TRP A 186 15.13 28.33 -6.65
N MET A 187 14.66 27.91 -7.82
CA MET A 187 15.42 27.99 -9.06
C MET A 187 15.77 29.43 -9.43
N VAL A 188 14.81 30.34 -9.35
CA VAL A 188 15.01 31.78 -9.62
C VAL A 188 16.06 32.36 -8.67
N ALA A 189 15.93 32.07 -7.37
CA ALA A 189 16.88 32.51 -6.35
C ALA A 189 18.30 31.95 -6.56
N ARG A 190 18.45 30.73 -7.11
CA ARG A 190 19.76 30.18 -7.50
C ARG A 190 20.28 30.76 -8.81
N ALA A 191 19.44 30.94 -9.81
CA ALA A 191 19.81 31.52 -11.10
C ALA A 191 20.36 32.94 -10.92
N ALA A 192 19.71 33.74 -10.07
CA ALA A 192 20.15 35.08 -9.70
C ALA A 192 21.54 35.12 -9.03
N ARG A 193 21.92 34.08 -8.28
CA ARG A 193 23.25 33.96 -7.63
C ARG A 193 24.36 33.50 -8.58
N SER A 194 24.01 32.72 -9.61
CA SER A 194 24.97 32.02 -10.47
C SER A 194 25.39 32.77 -11.74
N ARG A 195 24.65 33.81 -12.15
CA ARG A 195 25.02 34.64 -13.31
C ARG A 195 25.97 35.75 -12.87
N ALA A 196 27.10 35.90 -13.57
CA ALA A 196 27.95 37.08 -13.42
C ALA A 196 27.11 38.34 -13.67
N PRO A 197 27.39 39.47 -12.99
CA PRO A 197 26.82 40.75 -13.37
C PRO A 197 27.35 41.06 -14.78
N LEU A 198 26.59 40.67 -15.81
CA LEU A 198 26.76 41.23 -17.15
C LEU A 198 26.50 42.73 -17.02
N GLN A 199 27.31 43.55 -17.71
CA GLN A 199 27.35 45.01 -17.68
C GLN A 199 26.03 45.74 -18.02
N ASN A 200 24.90 45.03 -18.13
CA ASN A 200 23.59 45.63 -18.34
C ASN A 200 22.90 45.82 -16.99
N GLY A 201 22.66 47.08 -16.64
CA GLY A 201 22.08 47.61 -15.40
C GLY A 201 20.65 47.19 -15.06
N ALA A 202 20.24 45.95 -15.38
CA ALA A 202 19.01 45.39 -14.83
C ALA A 202 19.21 45.12 -13.33
N GLY A 203 18.74 46.07 -12.52
CA GLY A 203 18.78 46.04 -11.06
C GLY A 203 18.08 44.80 -10.49
N GLN A 204 18.34 44.52 -9.22
CA GLN A 204 17.83 43.35 -8.50
C GLN A 204 16.29 43.21 -8.61
N ARG A 205 15.56 44.33 -8.71
CA ARG A 205 14.09 44.38 -8.87
C ARG A 205 13.60 43.82 -10.22
N THR A 206 14.25 44.13 -11.34
CA THR A 206 13.87 43.62 -12.67
C THR A 206 14.04 42.11 -12.77
N ARG A 207 15.05 41.56 -12.08
CA ARG A 207 15.32 40.10 -12.04
C ARG A 207 14.27 39.34 -11.24
N TYR A 208 13.82 39.90 -10.11
CA TYR A 208 12.70 39.35 -9.35
C TYR A 208 11.38 39.48 -10.13
N GLY A 209 11.17 40.57 -10.87
CA GLY A 209 10.01 40.75 -11.75
C GLY A 209 9.91 39.70 -12.86
N ILE A 210 11.01 39.41 -13.56
CA ILE A 210 11.06 38.34 -14.58
C ILE A 210 10.82 36.96 -13.93
N GLY A 211 11.38 36.72 -12.74
CA GLY A 211 11.15 35.49 -11.97
C GLY A 211 9.68 35.31 -11.58
N ALA A 212 9.04 36.36 -11.08
CA ALA A 212 7.61 36.36 -10.74
C ALA A 212 6.73 36.16 -11.98
N GLY A 213 7.08 36.78 -13.11
CA GLY A 213 6.39 36.59 -14.39
C GLY A 213 6.48 35.14 -14.88
N LEU A 214 7.64 34.50 -14.80
CA LEU A 214 7.82 33.08 -15.16
C LEU A 214 7.05 32.13 -14.23
N VAL A 215 6.98 32.42 -12.93
CA VAL A 215 6.12 31.67 -11.99
C VAL A 215 4.65 31.82 -12.39
N GLY A 216 4.20 33.04 -12.69
CA GLY A 216 2.84 33.30 -13.15
C GLY A 216 2.48 32.55 -14.43
N ILE A 217 3.36 32.59 -15.44
CA ILE A 217 3.19 31.84 -16.69
C ILE A 217 3.15 30.33 -16.44
N ALA A 218 4.03 29.79 -15.59
CA ALA A 218 4.05 28.37 -15.27
C ALA A 218 2.78 27.92 -14.51
N LEU A 219 2.24 28.76 -13.63
CA LEU A 219 0.97 28.51 -12.94
C LEU A 219 -0.22 28.51 -13.91
N VAL A 220 -0.29 29.50 -14.81
CA VAL A 220 -1.34 29.60 -15.83
C VAL A 220 -1.25 28.42 -16.81
N ALA A 221 -0.03 28.08 -17.27
CA ALA A 221 0.20 26.93 -18.12
C ALA A 221 -0.17 25.61 -17.41
N GLY A 222 0.17 25.46 -16.12
CA GLY A 222 -0.22 24.30 -15.32
C GLY A 222 -1.73 24.18 -15.12
N TYR A 223 -2.43 25.29 -14.90
CA TYR A 223 -3.88 25.33 -14.77
C TYR A 223 -4.59 24.99 -16.09
N LEU A 224 -4.11 25.51 -17.22
CA LEU A 224 -4.72 25.30 -18.54
C LEU A 224 -4.35 23.95 -19.17
N ALA A 225 -3.08 23.53 -19.05
CA ALA A 225 -2.59 22.29 -19.64
C ALA A 225 -2.75 21.07 -18.73
N GLY A 226 -2.86 21.27 -17.41
CA GLY A 226 -3.03 20.18 -16.43
C GLY A 226 -4.18 19.23 -16.76
N PRO A 227 -5.39 19.73 -17.07
CA PRO A 227 -6.51 18.90 -17.49
C PRO A 227 -6.30 18.15 -18.81
N LEU A 228 -5.39 18.61 -19.68
CA LEU A 228 -5.07 18.01 -20.98
C LEU A 228 -4.00 16.92 -20.89
N LEU A 229 -3.31 16.78 -19.75
CA LEU A 229 -2.34 15.70 -19.52
C LEU A 229 -3.08 14.40 -19.21
N GLY A 230 -2.64 13.29 -19.82
CA GLY A 230 -3.20 11.96 -19.53
C GLY A 230 -3.10 11.63 -18.04
N GLY A 231 -4.23 11.25 -17.43
CA GLY A 231 -4.36 11.03 -15.98
C GLY A 231 -5.11 12.12 -15.20
N SER A 232 -5.65 13.14 -15.89
CA SER A 232 -6.46 14.22 -15.31
C SER A 232 -7.92 13.85 -15.01
N ALA A 233 -8.36 12.64 -15.40
CA ALA A 233 -9.67 12.14 -15.03
C ALA A 233 -9.77 12.03 -13.49
N PRO A 234 -10.86 12.51 -12.86
CA PRO A 234 -10.99 12.60 -11.40
C PRO A 234 -10.92 11.26 -10.66
N THR A 235 -10.76 10.13 -11.35
CA THR A 235 -10.91 8.77 -10.83
C THR A 235 -9.62 7.93 -10.80
N THR A 236 -8.46 8.43 -11.24
CA THR A 236 -7.24 7.60 -11.27
C THR A 236 -6.02 8.27 -10.66
N ARG A 237 -6.10 8.58 -9.36
CA ARG A 237 -4.88 8.75 -8.58
C ARG A 237 -4.16 7.40 -8.49
N LEU A 238 -3.02 7.29 -9.16
CA LEU A 238 -2.16 6.11 -9.08
C LEU A 238 -1.34 6.14 -7.79
N VAL A 239 -1.49 5.09 -6.99
CA VAL A 239 -0.82 4.92 -5.69
C VAL A 239 -0.24 3.51 -5.68
N ALA A 240 0.89 3.25 -5.05
CA ALA A 240 1.45 1.90 -5.00
C ALA A 240 0.44 0.86 -4.45
N ARG A 241 -0.45 1.30 -3.54
CA ARG A 241 -1.49 0.46 -2.90
C ARG A 241 -2.52 -0.09 -3.88
N SER A 242 -2.72 0.58 -5.02
CA SER A 242 -3.67 0.13 -6.05
C SER A 242 -3.17 -1.10 -6.83
N HIS A 243 -1.89 -1.46 -6.72
CA HIS A 243 -1.29 -2.55 -7.49
C HIS A 243 -0.73 -3.69 -6.63
N VAL A 244 -0.98 -3.65 -5.31
CA VAL A 244 -0.56 -4.72 -4.41
C VAL A 244 -1.76 -5.56 -4.05
N VAL A 245 -1.76 -6.82 -4.49
CA VAL A 245 -2.76 -7.82 -4.13
C VAL A 245 -2.52 -8.25 -2.68
N PRO A 246 -3.52 -8.15 -1.79
CA PRO A 246 -3.44 -8.70 -0.45
C PRO A 246 -3.11 -10.20 -0.47
N PRO A 247 -2.30 -10.72 0.45
CA PRO A 247 -1.92 -12.12 0.47
C PRO A 247 -3.03 -13.08 0.94
N ILE A 248 -4.26 -12.61 1.20
CA ILE A 248 -5.34 -13.44 1.76
C ILE A 248 -6.34 -13.83 0.67
N ASP A 249 -6.51 -15.12 0.46
CA ASP A 249 -7.58 -15.66 -0.37
C ASP A 249 -8.83 -15.87 0.49
N VAL A 250 -9.84 -15.04 0.28
CA VAL A 250 -11.09 -15.08 1.04
C VAL A 250 -11.91 -16.32 0.69
N ALA A 251 -11.78 -16.83 -0.54
CA ALA A 251 -12.49 -18.03 -0.99
C ALA A 251 -11.99 -19.30 -0.28
N ALA A 252 -10.82 -19.25 0.36
CA ALA A 252 -10.32 -20.34 1.20
C ALA A 252 -11.11 -20.49 2.52
N PHE A 253 -11.93 -19.50 2.91
CA PHE A 253 -12.74 -19.55 4.13
C PHE A 253 -14.17 -20.03 3.82
N PRO A 254 -14.73 -20.95 4.63
CA PRO A 254 -16.11 -21.38 4.46
C PRO A 254 -17.10 -20.21 4.55
N SER A 255 -18.10 -20.21 3.67
CA SER A 255 -19.22 -19.29 3.78
C SER A 255 -19.98 -19.53 5.08
N PRO A 256 -20.29 -18.48 5.87
CA PRO A 256 -21.07 -18.64 7.09
C PRO A 256 -22.50 -19.08 6.78
N LEU A 257 -23.04 -18.73 5.60
CA LEU A 257 -24.41 -19.10 5.21
C LEU A 257 -24.59 -20.62 5.09
N ALA A 258 -23.56 -21.34 4.63
CA ALA A 258 -23.59 -22.80 4.57
C ALA A 258 -23.71 -23.45 5.98
N GLY A 259 -23.34 -22.70 7.03
CA GLY A 259 -23.48 -23.09 8.43
C GLY A 259 -24.79 -22.63 9.09
N PHE A 260 -25.67 -21.91 8.39
CA PHE A 260 -26.85 -21.25 8.96
C PHE A 260 -27.71 -22.19 9.83
N ARG A 261 -27.95 -23.42 9.37
CA ARG A 261 -28.81 -24.39 10.06
C ARG A 261 -28.32 -24.81 11.44
N ARG A 262 -27.06 -24.56 11.81
CA ARG A 262 -26.57 -24.81 13.18
C ARG A 262 -27.29 -23.95 14.23
N TYR A 263 -27.80 -22.79 13.79
CA TYR A 263 -28.49 -21.82 14.64
C TYR A 263 -30.00 -22.01 14.65
N THR A 264 -30.53 -23.11 14.10
CA THR A 264 -31.97 -23.37 13.97
C THR A 264 -32.40 -24.60 14.77
N GLU A 265 -33.72 -24.81 14.92
CA GLU A 265 -34.28 -25.96 15.63
C GLU A 265 -35.28 -26.72 14.74
N PRO A 266 -35.24 -28.06 14.69
CA PRO A 266 -34.33 -28.98 15.39
C PRO A 266 -32.95 -29.11 14.72
N ASN A 267 -31.87 -29.01 15.51
CA ASN A 267 -30.50 -29.23 15.04
C ASN A 267 -29.59 -29.88 16.12
N PRO A 268 -28.74 -30.86 15.77
CA PRO A 268 -27.79 -31.48 16.70
C PRO A 268 -26.76 -30.53 17.34
N ALA A 269 -26.54 -29.34 16.78
CA ALA A 269 -25.61 -28.36 17.33
C ALA A 269 -26.16 -27.63 18.57
N GLU A 270 -27.47 -27.67 18.81
CA GLU A 270 -28.14 -27.09 20.00
C GLU A 270 -27.80 -25.60 20.25
N LEU A 271 -27.51 -24.83 19.20
CA LEU A 271 -27.14 -23.41 19.32
C LEU A 271 -28.35 -22.45 19.37
N TRP A 272 -29.56 -22.93 19.09
CA TRP A 272 -30.78 -22.10 18.98
C TRP A 272 -30.97 -21.14 20.18
N ASP A 273 -30.97 -21.67 21.40
CA ASP A 273 -31.10 -20.85 22.62
C ASP A 273 -29.75 -20.53 23.28
N THR A 274 -28.63 -20.93 22.68
CA THR A 274 -27.29 -20.68 23.24
C THR A 274 -26.89 -19.22 23.03
N PRO A 275 -26.41 -18.49 24.07
CA PRO A 275 -25.86 -17.15 23.90
C PRO A 275 -24.55 -17.23 23.10
N LEU A 276 -24.53 -16.61 21.92
CA LEU A 276 -23.39 -16.62 21.01
C LEU A 276 -22.46 -15.44 21.26
N LEU A 277 -23.02 -14.26 21.53
CA LEU A 277 -22.30 -13.01 21.74
C LEU A 277 -23.01 -12.21 22.84
N GLU A 278 -22.24 -11.48 23.64
CA GLU A 278 -22.75 -10.43 24.51
C GLU A 278 -22.44 -9.09 23.85
N VAL A 279 -23.46 -8.29 23.58
CA VAL A 279 -23.34 -7.05 22.80
C VAL A 279 -23.82 -5.87 23.64
N GLU A 280 -23.01 -4.82 23.73
CA GLU A 280 -23.33 -3.59 24.45
C GLU A 280 -23.18 -2.37 23.53
N GLY A 281 -24.13 -1.43 23.58
CA GLY A 281 -24.05 -0.17 22.83
C GLY A 281 -24.76 -0.16 21.46
N LEU A 282 -25.38 -1.28 21.05
CA LEU A 282 -26.26 -1.33 19.87
C LEU A 282 -27.75 -1.17 20.25
N PRO A 283 -28.52 -0.37 19.49
CA PRO A 283 -29.97 -0.31 19.62
C PRO A 283 -30.65 -1.63 19.21
N ALA A 284 -31.79 -1.94 19.83
CA ALA A 284 -32.60 -3.11 19.47
C ALA A 284 -33.05 -3.05 17.99
N GLY A 285 -33.11 -4.21 17.35
CA GLY A 285 -33.43 -4.34 15.93
C GLY A 285 -32.30 -3.91 15.00
N THR A 286 -31.08 -3.68 15.49
CA THR A 286 -29.93 -3.37 14.63
C THR A 286 -29.30 -4.66 14.11
N PRO A 287 -29.10 -4.80 12.78
CA PRO A 287 -28.39 -5.96 12.22
C PRO A 287 -26.90 -5.92 12.55
N LEU A 288 -26.44 -6.92 13.31
CA LEU A 288 -25.04 -7.25 13.54
C LEU A 288 -24.60 -8.26 12.48
N ARG A 289 -23.86 -7.83 11.48
CA ARG A 289 -23.41 -8.63 10.33
C ARG A 289 -22.25 -9.54 10.72
N PHE A 290 -22.33 -10.82 10.38
CA PHE A 290 -21.18 -11.72 10.43
C PHE A 290 -20.40 -11.62 9.14
N ALA A 291 -21.07 -11.77 7.99
CA ALA A 291 -20.46 -11.56 6.68
C ALA A 291 -21.49 -11.13 5.63
N THR A 292 -21.01 -10.32 4.69
CA THR A 292 -21.71 -9.97 3.45
C THR A 292 -21.16 -10.85 2.32
N LEU A 293 -22.07 -11.52 1.61
CA LEU A 293 -21.81 -12.53 0.59
C LEU A 293 -22.25 -11.98 -0.76
N ASP A 294 -21.28 -11.47 -1.51
CA ASP A 294 -21.46 -10.73 -2.76
C ASP A 294 -21.09 -11.52 -4.02
N SER A 295 -20.70 -12.79 -3.86
CA SER A 295 -20.43 -13.70 -4.96
C SER A 295 -21.22 -14.99 -4.83
N TYR A 296 -21.59 -15.56 -5.97
CA TYR A 296 -22.24 -16.86 -6.06
C TYR A 296 -21.61 -17.64 -7.21
N ASP A 297 -21.12 -18.85 -6.92
CA ASP A 297 -20.43 -19.71 -7.88
C ASP A 297 -21.30 -20.88 -8.40
N GLY A 298 -22.59 -20.89 -8.04
CA GLY A 298 -23.52 -21.98 -8.34
C GLY A 298 -23.60 -23.06 -7.26
N ALA A 299 -22.64 -23.12 -6.34
CA ALA A 299 -22.64 -24.00 -5.19
C ALA A 299 -22.90 -23.25 -3.89
N VAL A 300 -22.25 -22.11 -3.69
CA VAL A 300 -22.22 -21.37 -2.43
C VAL A 300 -22.27 -19.85 -2.67
N TRP A 301 -23.01 -19.13 -1.81
CA TRP A 301 -22.89 -17.68 -1.65
C TRP A 301 -21.70 -17.38 -0.75
N GLY A 302 -20.67 -16.70 -1.28
CA GLY A 302 -19.42 -16.43 -0.59
C GLY A 302 -19.07 -14.94 -0.58
N ALA A 303 -18.17 -14.56 0.35
CA ALA A 303 -17.52 -13.26 0.31
C ALA A 303 -16.43 -13.26 -0.76
N SER A 304 -16.31 -12.19 -1.54
CA SER A 304 -15.31 -12.07 -2.60
C SER A 304 -14.44 -10.82 -2.47
N GLU A 305 -13.42 -10.74 -3.33
CA GLU A 305 -12.58 -9.54 -3.50
C GLU A 305 -13.22 -8.49 -4.45
N ARG A 306 -14.42 -8.75 -4.98
CA ARG A 306 -15.07 -7.88 -5.96
C ARG A 306 -15.80 -6.75 -5.23
N ALA A 307 -15.16 -5.58 -5.05
CA ALA A 307 -15.92 -4.40 -4.67
C ALA A 307 -16.89 -3.99 -5.78
N ASN A 308 -18.09 -3.61 -5.35
CA ASN A 308 -19.10 -2.67 -5.86
C ASN A 308 -19.18 -2.24 -7.35
N THR A 309 -18.47 -2.80 -8.32
CA THR A 309 -18.59 -2.42 -9.74
C THR A 309 -18.31 -3.57 -10.70
N GLY A 310 -18.43 -4.85 -10.30
CA GLY A 310 -18.19 -5.99 -11.21
C GLY A 310 -16.82 -5.94 -11.93
N THR A 311 -15.92 -5.12 -11.41
CA THR A 311 -14.59 -4.76 -11.92
C THR A 311 -13.71 -4.71 -10.69
N VAL A 312 -12.52 -5.29 -10.76
CA VAL A 312 -11.54 -5.27 -9.67
C VAL A 312 -11.12 -3.81 -9.49
N VAL A 313 -11.83 -3.06 -8.64
CA VAL A 313 -11.41 -1.70 -8.27
C VAL A 313 -10.16 -1.84 -7.41
N PRO A 314 -9.07 -1.16 -7.76
CA PRO A 314 -7.89 -1.14 -6.91
C PRO A 314 -8.20 -0.61 -5.50
N GLY A 315 -8.06 -1.46 -4.47
CA GLY A 315 -8.40 -1.14 -3.07
C GLY A 315 -9.67 -1.79 -2.51
N ALA A 316 -10.42 -2.49 -3.35
CA ALA A 316 -11.64 -3.26 -3.08
C ALA A 316 -11.49 -4.53 -2.21
N ALA A 317 -10.27 -5.06 -2.14
CA ALA A 317 -10.00 -6.34 -1.53
C ALA A 317 -9.98 -6.23 0.00
N PHE A 318 -10.04 -7.37 0.68
CA PHE A 318 -9.79 -7.43 2.12
C PHE A 318 -8.39 -6.87 2.41
N GLN A 319 -8.32 -5.82 3.23
CA GLN A 319 -7.06 -5.21 3.64
C GLN A 319 -6.84 -5.43 5.12
N GLN A 320 -5.58 -5.60 5.50
CA GLN A 320 -5.22 -5.71 6.90
C GLN A 320 -5.37 -4.33 7.56
N VAL A 321 -6.15 -4.24 8.62
CA VAL A 321 -6.49 -2.96 9.25
C VAL A 321 -5.80 -2.78 10.60
N GLY A 322 -5.51 -1.52 10.93
CA GLY A 322 -5.17 -1.13 12.30
C GLY A 322 -6.41 -1.04 13.20
N GLU A 323 -6.21 -0.54 14.41
CA GLU A 323 -7.26 -0.27 15.38
C GLU A 323 -8.23 0.84 14.92
N SER A 324 -7.78 1.72 14.03
CA SER A 324 -8.57 2.83 13.50
C SER A 324 -8.63 2.83 11.97
N ILE A 325 -9.78 3.23 11.43
CA ILE A 325 -10.04 3.28 10.00
C ILE A 325 -10.60 4.67 9.67
N SER A 326 -10.04 5.33 8.65
CA SER A 326 -10.52 6.64 8.22
C SER A 326 -11.74 6.47 7.31
N THR A 327 -12.89 6.12 7.90
CA THR A 327 -14.17 6.03 7.19
C THR A 327 -15.15 7.12 7.66
N LYS A 328 -16.04 7.49 6.74
CA LYS A 328 -17.26 8.24 7.05
C LYS A 328 -18.43 7.47 6.45
N GLY A 329 -19.50 7.34 7.21
CA GLY A 329 -20.70 6.63 6.77
C GLY A 329 -21.97 7.34 7.22
N PRO A 330 -23.13 6.97 6.65
CA PRO A 330 -24.42 7.47 7.11
C PRO A 330 -24.72 6.99 8.54
N GLY A 331 -25.48 7.80 9.28
CA GLY A 331 -25.95 7.44 10.62
C GLY A 331 -25.11 7.98 11.77
N ARG A 332 -25.39 7.49 12.98
CA ARG A 332 -24.74 7.95 14.22
C ARG A 332 -23.50 7.13 14.50
N ARG A 333 -22.42 7.79 14.91
CA ARG A 333 -21.21 7.12 15.39
C ARG A 333 -21.49 6.47 16.75
N LEU A 334 -21.35 5.16 16.83
CA LEU A 334 -21.53 4.36 18.04
C LEU A 334 -20.26 3.59 18.35
N GLU A 335 -20.00 3.40 19.64
CA GLU A 335 -19.00 2.49 20.16
C GLU A 335 -19.74 1.26 20.71
N VAL A 336 -19.37 0.09 20.22
CA VAL A 336 -20.06 -1.18 20.51
C VAL A 336 -19.03 -2.15 21.06
N LYS A 337 -19.34 -2.75 22.21
CA LYS A 337 -18.52 -3.79 22.82
C LYS A 337 -19.16 -5.14 22.59
N VAL A 338 -18.35 -6.10 22.18
CA VAL A 338 -18.75 -7.48 21.93
C VAL A 338 -17.82 -8.40 22.70
N SER A 339 -18.39 -9.38 23.40
CA SER A 339 -17.63 -10.46 24.03
C SER A 339 -18.22 -11.82 23.69
N VAL A 340 -17.36 -12.82 23.57
CA VAL A 340 -17.75 -14.19 23.26
C VAL A 340 -17.87 -14.99 24.56
N PRO A 341 -19.09 -15.41 24.98
CA PRO A 341 -19.29 -16.25 26.15
C PRO A 341 -18.76 -17.68 25.94
N GLN A 342 -18.66 -18.44 27.03
CA GLN A 342 -18.27 -19.86 26.98
C GLN A 342 -19.28 -20.68 26.16
N GLY A 343 -18.77 -21.46 25.20
CA GLY A 343 -19.62 -22.19 24.23
C GLY A 343 -20.30 -21.31 23.18
N GLY A 344 -19.95 -20.03 23.10
CA GLY A 344 -20.54 -19.06 22.19
C GLY A 344 -19.97 -19.12 20.77
N TYR A 345 -20.00 -17.97 20.09
CA TYR A 345 -19.60 -17.81 18.70
C TYR A 345 -18.15 -18.24 18.44
N GLY A 346 -17.92 -19.00 17.37
CA GLY A 346 -16.59 -19.47 16.99
C GLY A 346 -16.44 -19.56 15.48
N ASP A 347 -15.94 -18.50 14.85
CA ASP A 347 -15.74 -18.43 13.41
C ASP A 347 -14.60 -17.46 13.05
N VAL A 348 -14.19 -17.47 11.79
CA VAL A 348 -13.23 -16.51 11.23
C VAL A 348 -13.85 -15.13 10.99
N TRP A 349 -15.17 -15.08 10.79
CA TRP A 349 -15.88 -13.85 10.53
C TRP A 349 -16.02 -13.03 11.81
N LEU A 350 -15.72 -11.73 11.76
CA LEU A 350 -15.82 -10.86 12.92
C LEU A 350 -17.16 -10.10 12.85
N PRO A 351 -18.10 -10.31 13.80
CA PRO A 351 -19.38 -9.63 13.81
C PRO A 351 -19.25 -8.10 13.95
N THR A 352 -19.83 -7.32 13.04
CA THR A 352 -19.80 -5.84 13.06
C THR A 352 -21.14 -5.24 12.64
N ALA A 353 -21.32 -3.93 12.82
CA ALA A 353 -22.53 -3.23 12.39
C ALA A 353 -22.19 -1.92 11.69
N GLY A 354 -23.01 -1.53 10.71
CA GLY A 354 -22.87 -0.27 9.99
C GLY A 354 -21.56 -0.14 9.21
N THR A 355 -21.07 1.09 9.07
CA THR A 355 -19.77 1.39 8.45
C THR A 355 -18.68 1.43 9.51
N VAL A 356 -17.79 0.43 9.51
CA VAL A 356 -16.76 0.26 10.54
C VAL A 356 -15.70 1.35 10.44
N ALA A 357 -15.38 1.98 11.57
CA ALA A 357 -14.40 3.06 11.72
C ALA A 357 -13.22 2.68 12.64
N GLY A 358 -13.25 1.51 13.26
CA GLY A 358 -12.16 0.99 14.07
C GLY A 358 -12.57 -0.24 14.86
N VAL A 359 -11.59 -1.10 15.19
CA VAL A 359 -11.78 -2.33 15.96
C VAL A 359 -10.60 -2.48 16.91
N LYS A 360 -10.87 -2.64 18.20
CA LYS A 360 -9.88 -2.85 19.24
C LYS A 360 -10.18 -4.14 19.98
N PHE A 361 -9.26 -5.08 19.95
CA PHE A 361 -9.38 -6.33 20.69
C PHE A 361 -8.96 -6.15 22.16
N GLY A 362 -9.62 -6.89 23.04
CA GLY A 362 -9.30 -7.01 24.47
C GLY A 362 -8.90 -8.45 24.83
N GLY A 363 -8.43 -8.64 26.07
CA GLY A 363 -8.03 -9.96 26.57
C GLY A 363 -6.61 -10.37 26.18
N SER A 364 -6.25 -11.62 26.46
CA SER A 364 -4.90 -12.18 26.27
C SER A 364 -4.51 -12.34 24.80
N ARG A 365 -5.48 -12.62 23.91
CA ARG A 365 -5.26 -12.80 22.47
C ARG A 365 -5.33 -11.49 21.67
N ALA A 366 -5.50 -10.33 22.33
CA ALA A 366 -5.74 -9.05 21.66
C ALA A 366 -4.70 -8.70 20.58
N ALA A 367 -3.40 -8.82 20.90
CA ALA A 367 -2.33 -8.49 19.97
C ALA A 367 -2.27 -9.45 18.77
N THR A 368 -2.60 -10.73 18.99
CA THR A 368 -2.66 -11.75 17.95
C THR A 368 -3.81 -11.46 16.98
N LEU A 369 -5.03 -11.28 17.51
CA LEU A 369 -6.22 -10.98 16.71
C LEU A 369 -6.09 -9.66 15.96
N SER A 370 -5.59 -8.60 16.62
CA SER A 370 -5.39 -7.29 15.98
C SER A 370 -4.39 -7.38 14.82
N SER A 371 -3.33 -8.19 14.96
CA SER A 371 -2.33 -8.37 13.90
C SER A 371 -2.85 -9.16 12.70
N ARG A 372 -4.02 -9.80 12.82
CA ARG A 372 -4.61 -10.67 11.78
C ARG A 372 -6.00 -10.20 11.34
N LEU A 373 -6.42 -8.99 11.71
CA LEU A 373 -7.71 -8.45 11.29
C LEU A 373 -7.65 -7.95 9.85
N TRP A 374 -8.57 -8.47 9.04
CA TRP A 374 -8.82 -8.04 7.67
C TRP A 374 -10.21 -7.44 7.57
N LEU A 375 -10.37 -6.36 6.82
CA LEU A 375 -11.65 -5.73 6.56
C LEU A 375 -11.81 -5.49 5.06
N ASN A 376 -12.97 -5.82 4.53
CA ASN A 376 -13.45 -5.31 3.27
C ASN A 376 -14.30 -4.05 3.53
N ILE A 377 -13.79 -2.89 3.13
CA ILE A 377 -14.43 -1.59 3.36
C ILE A 377 -15.71 -1.39 2.55
N ASP A 378 -15.87 -2.09 1.43
CA ASP A 378 -17.04 -1.97 0.54
C ASP A 378 -18.22 -2.82 1.02
N THR A 379 -17.93 -3.96 1.64
CA THR A 379 -18.95 -4.88 2.18
C THR A 379 -19.11 -4.77 3.69
N ASN A 380 -18.26 -3.98 4.36
CA ASN A 380 -18.11 -3.90 5.82
C ASN A 380 -17.95 -5.26 6.50
N THR A 381 -17.36 -6.23 5.79
CA THR A 381 -17.12 -7.58 6.31
C THR A 381 -15.72 -7.67 6.90
N ALA A 382 -15.64 -8.08 8.16
CA ALA A 382 -14.39 -8.26 8.87
C ALA A 382 -14.08 -9.75 9.04
N LEU A 383 -12.79 -10.10 8.96
CA LEU A 383 -12.28 -11.46 8.97
C LEU A 383 -11.01 -11.53 9.82
N VAL A 384 -10.93 -12.53 10.70
CA VAL A 384 -9.77 -12.87 11.52
C VAL A 384 -9.45 -14.35 11.30
N PRO A 385 -8.40 -14.71 10.52
CA PRO A 385 -8.05 -16.09 10.22
C PRO A 385 -7.81 -16.97 11.46
N ASP A 386 -7.32 -16.38 12.55
CA ASP A 386 -7.05 -17.06 13.82
C ASP A 386 -8.32 -17.42 14.62
N ARG A 387 -9.50 -17.04 14.10
CA ARG A 387 -10.85 -17.27 14.65
C ARG A 387 -11.09 -16.59 16.00
N LEU A 388 -12.30 -16.06 16.15
CA LEU A 388 -12.82 -15.71 17.48
C LEU A 388 -13.05 -16.99 18.29
N GLU A 389 -12.66 -16.96 19.55
CA GLU A 389 -12.86 -18.06 20.49
C GLU A 389 -13.57 -17.56 21.77
N PRO A 390 -14.22 -18.47 22.52
CA PRO A 390 -14.78 -18.13 23.83
C PRO A 390 -13.78 -17.44 24.76
N GLY A 391 -14.19 -16.32 25.36
CA GLY A 391 -13.35 -15.47 26.19
C GLY A 391 -12.72 -14.28 25.46
N ASP A 392 -12.76 -14.25 24.13
CA ASP A 392 -12.33 -13.08 23.37
C ASP A 392 -13.33 -11.92 23.51
N SER A 393 -12.82 -10.69 23.45
CA SER A 393 -13.64 -9.49 23.44
C SER A 393 -13.05 -8.45 22.50
N TYR A 394 -13.91 -7.62 21.93
CA TYR A 394 -13.50 -6.51 21.10
C TYR A 394 -14.51 -5.37 21.18
N THR A 395 -14.01 -4.17 20.95
CA THR A 395 -14.81 -2.95 20.84
C THR A 395 -14.63 -2.41 19.44
N PHE A 396 -15.72 -2.16 18.74
CA PHE A 396 -15.68 -1.52 17.43
C PHE A 396 -16.43 -0.20 17.45
N THR A 397 -15.93 0.75 16.67
CA THR A 397 -16.62 2.01 16.42
C THR A 397 -17.19 1.97 15.01
N ALA A 398 -18.44 2.36 14.82
CA ALA A 398 -19.07 2.37 13.50
C ALA A 398 -20.11 3.48 13.34
N TYR A 399 -20.36 3.88 12.09
CA TYR A 399 -21.49 4.71 11.71
C TYR A 399 -22.69 3.81 11.41
N VAL A 400 -23.71 3.86 12.26
CA VAL A 400 -24.88 2.98 12.16
C VAL A 400 -26.09 3.81 11.71
N PRO A 401 -26.65 3.57 10.51
CA PRO A 401 -27.89 4.19 10.09
C PRO A 401 -29.08 3.61 10.87
N PRO A 402 -30.20 4.34 10.99
CA PRO A 402 -31.40 3.81 11.60
C PRO A 402 -31.93 2.62 10.79
N THR A 403 -32.27 1.53 11.48
CA THR A 403 -32.88 0.36 10.84
C THR A 403 -34.25 0.71 10.26
N GLN A 404 -34.47 0.35 9.00
CA GLN A 404 -35.79 0.42 8.36
C GLN A 404 -36.46 -0.95 8.43
N ALA A 405 -37.60 -1.04 9.11
CA ALA A 405 -38.32 -2.30 9.24
C ALA A 405 -39.03 -2.71 7.92
N LYS A 406 -39.54 -1.73 7.17
CA LYS A 406 -40.28 -1.95 5.93
C LYS A 406 -39.52 -1.42 4.72
N MET A 407 -39.64 -2.13 3.60
CA MET A 407 -39.12 -1.67 2.31
C MET A 407 -39.75 -0.32 1.89
N PRO A 408 -38.95 0.60 1.28
CA PRO A 408 -39.47 1.85 0.75
C PRO A 408 -40.42 1.61 -0.44
N ARG A 409 -41.39 2.51 -0.62
CA ARG A 409 -42.36 2.41 -1.73
C ARG A 409 -41.71 2.52 -3.11
N SER A 410 -40.64 3.30 -3.21
CA SER A 410 -39.84 3.45 -4.43
C SER A 410 -38.37 3.51 -4.07
N LEU A 411 -37.54 2.90 -4.92
CA LEU A 411 -36.09 2.95 -4.85
C LEU A 411 -35.54 3.05 -6.26
N ALA A 412 -34.77 4.10 -6.55
CA ALA A 412 -34.16 4.24 -7.86
C ALA A 412 -33.03 3.22 -8.00
N ILE A 413 -33.13 2.32 -8.97
CA ILE A 413 -32.14 1.25 -9.22
C ILE A 413 -31.32 1.58 -10.47
N ARG A 414 -30.00 1.38 -10.38
CA ARG A 414 -29.14 1.31 -11.56
C ARG A 414 -28.98 -0.16 -11.96
N SER A 415 -29.61 -0.54 -13.07
CA SER A 415 -29.63 -1.93 -13.51
C SER A 415 -28.22 -2.51 -13.64
N SER A 416 -27.95 -3.56 -12.87
CA SER A 416 -26.71 -4.33 -12.90
C SER A 416 -26.90 -5.65 -12.14
N SER A 417 -25.99 -6.59 -12.34
CA SER A 417 -26.05 -7.91 -11.70
C SER A 417 -24.65 -8.30 -11.19
N LEU A 418 -24.62 -8.89 -9.99
CA LEU A 418 -23.42 -9.41 -9.35
C LEU A 418 -23.13 -10.88 -9.71
N THR A 419 -24.10 -11.60 -10.29
CA THR A 419 -24.05 -13.06 -10.47
C THR A 419 -24.06 -13.49 -11.95
N ASN A 420 -23.52 -12.68 -12.86
CA ASN A 420 -23.58 -12.92 -14.32
C ASN A 420 -22.82 -14.17 -14.81
N GLU A 421 -22.01 -14.79 -13.96
CA GLU A 421 -21.18 -15.95 -14.33
C GLU A 421 -21.91 -17.29 -14.17
N VAL A 422 -23.09 -17.30 -13.54
CA VAL A 422 -23.87 -18.52 -13.26
C VAL A 422 -25.19 -18.47 -14.02
N ASP A 423 -25.56 -19.58 -14.66
CA ASP A 423 -26.88 -19.72 -15.28
C ASP A 423 -27.98 -19.81 -14.22
N THR A 424 -28.85 -18.80 -14.17
CA THR A 424 -30.00 -18.73 -13.26
C THR A 424 -31.34 -18.90 -13.97
N SER A 425 -31.36 -19.43 -15.19
CA SER A 425 -32.59 -19.62 -16.00
C SER A 425 -33.66 -20.49 -15.31
N PHE A 426 -33.27 -21.36 -14.38
CA PHE A 426 -34.20 -22.14 -13.56
C PHE A 426 -35.15 -21.27 -12.70
N LEU A 427 -34.86 -19.98 -12.53
CA LEU A 427 -35.71 -19.02 -11.82
C LEU A 427 -36.76 -18.37 -12.71
N ASP A 428 -36.59 -18.37 -14.04
CA ASP A 428 -37.36 -17.55 -14.98
C ASP A 428 -38.87 -17.84 -14.86
N ALA A 429 -39.28 -19.11 -14.79
CA ALA A 429 -40.68 -19.49 -14.63
C ALA A 429 -41.34 -18.97 -13.33
N LYS A 430 -40.58 -18.88 -12.23
CA LYS A 430 -41.07 -18.31 -10.97
C LYS A 430 -40.98 -16.78 -10.95
N LEU A 431 -39.98 -16.20 -11.61
CA LEU A 431 -39.87 -14.76 -11.79
C LEU A 431 -41.11 -14.22 -12.49
N ASP A 432 -41.46 -14.80 -13.65
CA ASP A 432 -42.65 -14.39 -14.42
C ASP A 432 -43.94 -14.52 -13.59
N ALA A 433 -44.06 -15.59 -12.81
CA ALA A 433 -45.23 -15.83 -11.96
C ALA A 433 -45.31 -14.86 -10.77
N PHE A 434 -44.18 -14.43 -10.21
CA PHE A 434 -44.12 -13.66 -8.97
C PHE A 434 -43.98 -12.14 -9.18
N SER A 435 -43.40 -11.72 -10.30
CA SER A 435 -43.19 -10.30 -10.61
C SER A 435 -44.48 -9.60 -11.05
N GLY A 436 -45.45 -10.35 -11.57
CA GLY A 436 -46.68 -9.81 -12.17
C GLY A 436 -46.39 -8.85 -13.34
N ASP A 437 -47.33 -7.95 -13.63
CA ASP A 437 -47.24 -6.96 -14.72
C ASP A 437 -46.40 -5.71 -14.38
N ALA A 438 -45.55 -5.77 -13.34
CA ALA A 438 -44.76 -4.63 -12.90
C ALA A 438 -43.65 -4.31 -13.92
N ALA A 439 -43.60 -3.07 -14.42
CA ALA A 439 -42.58 -2.63 -15.37
C ALA A 439 -41.26 -2.17 -14.72
N ASP A 440 -41.31 -1.72 -13.46
CA ASP A 440 -40.14 -1.21 -12.73
C ASP A 440 -39.42 -2.33 -11.96
N PRO A 441 -38.08 -2.47 -12.06
CA PRO A 441 -37.35 -3.55 -11.39
C PRO A 441 -37.52 -3.58 -9.86
N TRP A 442 -37.66 -2.41 -9.20
CA TRP A 442 -37.91 -2.38 -7.75
C TRP A 442 -39.33 -2.85 -7.42
N ALA A 443 -40.33 -2.44 -8.22
CA ALA A 443 -41.69 -2.96 -8.08
C ALA A 443 -41.75 -4.49 -8.28
N GLN A 444 -41.03 -5.04 -9.26
CA GLN A 444 -40.90 -6.49 -9.45
C GLN A 444 -40.24 -7.18 -8.24
N PHE A 445 -39.13 -6.64 -7.73
CA PHE A 445 -38.44 -7.18 -6.56
C PHE A 445 -39.34 -7.21 -5.32
N THR A 446 -40.06 -6.11 -5.05
CA THR A 446 -40.97 -6.02 -3.91
C THR A 446 -42.19 -6.94 -4.05
N ALA A 447 -42.70 -7.15 -5.27
CA ALA A 447 -43.74 -8.13 -5.56
C ALA A 447 -43.27 -9.56 -5.25
N ILE A 448 -42.08 -9.94 -5.74
CA ILE A 448 -41.47 -11.24 -5.47
C ILE A 448 -41.33 -11.50 -3.97
N ALA A 449 -40.76 -10.54 -3.23
CA ALA A 449 -40.62 -10.64 -1.77
C ALA A 449 -41.97 -10.82 -1.06
N LYS A 450 -43.01 -10.12 -1.51
CA LYS A 450 -44.37 -10.23 -0.97
C LYS A 450 -45.01 -11.60 -1.25
N VAL A 451 -44.80 -12.17 -2.44
CA VAL A 451 -45.30 -13.52 -2.78
C VAL A 451 -44.57 -14.57 -1.95
N MET A 452 -43.23 -14.46 -1.82
CA MET A 452 -42.43 -15.38 -1.01
C MET A 452 -42.90 -15.44 0.45
N SER A 453 -43.18 -14.28 1.07
CA SER A 453 -43.69 -14.20 2.45
C SER A 453 -45.16 -14.63 2.57
N GLY A 454 -46.02 -14.22 1.63
CA GLY A 454 -47.46 -14.47 1.68
C GLY A 454 -47.85 -15.91 1.37
N GLU A 455 -47.24 -16.54 0.36
CA GLU A 455 -47.63 -17.86 -0.16
C GLU A 455 -46.72 -19.00 0.32
N GLY A 456 -45.46 -18.69 0.60
CA GLY A 456 -44.47 -19.65 1.10
C GLY A 456 -44.76 -20.21 2.49
N ALA A 457 -43.91 -21.11 2.95
CA ALA A 457 -43.92 -21.73 4.27
C ALA A 457 -42.51 -21.79 4.87
N TYR A 458 -42.42 -21.74 6.19
CA TYR A 458 -41.15 -21.77 6.90
C TYR A 458 -40.84 -23.16 7.46
N THR A 459 -39.64 -23.67 7.19
CA THR A 459 -39.16 -24.92 7.77
C THR A 459 -37.63 -24.94 7.85
N ASP A 460 -37.12 -25.27 9.03
CA ASP A 460 -35.70 -25.58 9.28
C ASP A 460 -35.36 -27.04 9.00
N GLY A 461 -36.33 -27.77 8.44
CA GLY A 461 -36.38 -29.21 8.31
C GLY A 461 -36.69 -29.93 9.62
N GLY A 462 -37.10 -31.19 9.52
CA GLY A 462 -37.71 -31.92 10.62
C GLY A 462 -36.80 -32.92 11.33
N THR A 463 -37.29 -33.41 12.48
CA THR A 463 -36.75 -34.62 13.12
C THR A 463 -36.97 -35.85 12.23
N LYS A 464 -36.34 -36.98 12.58
CA LYS A 464 -36.44 -38.23 11.80
C LYS A 464 -37.88 -38.67 11.49
N ASN A 465 -38.85 -38.31 12.34
CA ASN A 465 -40.25 -38.71 12.22
C ASN A 465 -41.16 -37.62 11.62
N SER A 466 -40.62 -36.45 11.28
CA SER A 466 -41.39 -35.36 10.68
C SER A 466 -41.26 -35.37 9.15
N VAL A 467 -42.35 -35.03 8.45
CA VAL A 467 -42.36 -34.80 7.00
C VAL A 467 -41.38 -33.69 6.61
N GLU A 468 -41.10 -32.75 7.53
CA GLU A 468 -40.16 -31.66 7.29
C GLU A 468 -38.72 -32.15 7.06
N ARG A 469 -38.38 -33.41 7.37
CA ARG A 469 -37.03 -33.99 7.13
C ARG A 469 -36.59 -33.95 5.67
N TYR A 470 -37.54 -33.88 4.74
CA TYR A 470 -37.27 -33.83 3.30
C TYR A 470 -36.84 -32.44 2.82
N TYR A 471 -37.02 -31.39 3.65
CA TYR A 471 -36.47 -30.06 3.38
C TYR A 471 -35.00 -30.00 3.83
N LEU A 472 -34.13 -30.34 2.88
CA LEU A 472 -32.68 -30.35 3.07
C LEU A 472 -32.10 -28.92 3.09
N PRO A 473 -30.98 -28.70 3.81
CA PRO A 473 -30.29 -27.41 3.83
C PRO A 473 -29.52 -27.18 2.52
N GLY A 474 -28.93 -26.00 2.41
CA GLY A 474 -28.06 -25.62 1.31
C GLY A 474 -28.72 -24.63 0.36
N HIS A 475 -27.87 -24.04 -0.46
CA HIS A 475 -28.22 -23.02 -1.44
C HIS A 475 -27.44 -23.20 -2.76
N SER A 476 -27.02 -24.42 -3.05
CA SER A 476 -26.49 -24.76 -4.38
C SER A 476 -27.59 -24.70 -5.43
N ILE A 477 -27.22 -24.56 -6.70
CA ILE A 477 -28.17 -24.47 -7.80
C ILE A 477 -29.16 -25.64 -7.79
N GLY A 478 -28.68 -26.88 -7.62
CA GLY A 478 -29.54 -28.05 -7.52
C GLY A 478 -30.49 -28.03 -6.32
N ARG A 479 -30.08 -27.41 -5.20
CA ARG A 479 -30.96 -27.25 -4.03
C ARG A 479 -31.99 -26.14 -4.25
N LEU A 480 -31.57 -24.99 -4.79
CA LEU A 480 -32.46 -23.86 -5.07
C LEU A 480 -33.45 -24.20 -6.19
N SER A 481 -33.05 -24.92 -7.24
CA SER A 481 -33.97 -25.43 -8.27
C SER A 481 -35.05 -26.33 -7.68
N ARG A 482 -34.70 -27.20 -6.72
CA ARG A 482 -35.70 -28.02 -6.00
C ARG A 482 -36.60 -27.17 -5.12
N PHE A 483 -36.06 -26.18 -4.41
CA PHE A 483 -36.84 -25.26 -3.58
C PHE A 483 -37.88 -24.48 -4.38
N VAL A 484 -37.49 -23.89 -5.52
CA VAL A 484 -38.42 -23.16 -6.40
C VAL A 484 -39.33 -24.07 -7.19
N GLY A 485 -38.96 -25.33 -7.41
CA GLY A 485 -39.78 -26.34 -8.08
C GLY A 485 -40.93 -26.88 -7.23
N LEU A 486 -40.99 -26.57 -5.93
CA LEU A 486 -42.11 -26.97 -5.08
C LEU A 486 -43.39 -26.20 -5.44
N ALA A 487 -44.53 -26.87 -5.27
CA ALA A 487 -45.85 -26.23 -5.42
C ALA A 487 -46.04 -25.07 -4.42
N GLN A 488 -45.57 -25.27 -3.18
CA GLN A 488 -45.45 -24.25 -2.16
C GLN A 488 -43.97 -24.11 -1.79
N LEU A 489 -43.41 -22.90 -1.87
CA LEU A 489 -42.05 -22.63 -1.39
C LEU A 489 -41.96 -23.00 0.10
N ALA A 490 -40.95 -23.78 0.47
CA ALA A 490 -40.76 -24.25 1.83
C ALA A 490 -39.27 -24.38 2.16
N GLY A 491 -38.81 -23.58 3.12
CA GLY A 491 -37.41 -23.49 3.53
C GLY A 491 -37.22 -22.48 4.67
N ASN A 492 -35.98 -22.14 4.97
CA ASN A 492 -35.61 -21.15 5.99
C ASN A 492 -34.85 -19.96 5.38
N ASP A 493 -34.32 -19.09 6.24
CA ASP A 493 -33.64 -17.86 5.86
C ASP A 493 -32.58 -18.09 4.78
N GLU A 494 -31.85 -19.21 4.84
CA GLU A 494 -30.83 -19.59 3.85
C GLU A 494 -31.39 -19.65 2.44
N GLN A 495 -32.45 -20.44 2.21
CA GLN A 495 -32.99 -20.63 0.86
C GLN A 495 -33.75 -19.39 0.39
N TYR A 496 -34.53 -18.76 1.26
CA TYR A 496 -35.29 -17.57 0.92
C TYR A 496 -34.39 -16.40 0.53
N ALA A 497 -33.36 -16.10 1.34
CA ALA A 497 -32.45 -14.99 1.05
C ALA A 497 -31.60 -15.27 -0.20
N ALA A 498 -31.07 -16.50 -0.33
CA ALA A 498 -30.29 -16.89 -1.51
C ALA A 498 -31.11 -16.81 -2.80
N THR A 499 -32.35 -17.33 -2.80
CA THR A 499 -33.23 -17.26 -3.98
C THR A 499 -33.65 -15.83 -4.29
N LEU A 500 -34.03 -15.02 -3.29
CA LEU A 500 -34.44 -13.63 -3.50
C LEU A 500 -33.30 -12.79 -4.08
N ALA A 501 -32.06 -12.99 -3.62
CA ALA A 501 -30.90 -12.31 -4.17
C ALA A 501 -30.60 -12.75 -5.63
N LEU A 502 -30.71 -14.05 -5.96
CA LEU A 502 -30.56 -14.48 -7.36
C LEU A 502 -31.65 -13.90 -8.26
N MET A 503 -32.91 -13.93 -7.78
CA MET A 503 -34.05 -13.34 -8.50
C MET A 503 -33.85 -11.84 -8.72
N GLY A 504 -33.41 -11.10 -7.70
CA GLY A 504 -33.09 -9.68 -7.81
C GLY A 504 -32.03 -9.40 -8.87
N ASN A 505 -30.90 -10.09 -8.82
CA ASN A 505 -29.84 -9.93 -9.82
C ASN A 505 -30.33 -10.27 -11.24
N ARG A 506 -31.18 -11.30 -11.39
CA ARG A 506 -31.74 -11.72 -12.68
C ARG A 506 -32.64 -10.66 -13.32
N ILE A 507 -33.40 -9.91 -12.52
CA ILE A 507 -34.24 -8.78 -12.99
C ILE A 507 -33.49 -7.43 -13.02
N GLY A 508 -32.16 -7.45 -12.84
CA GLY A 508 -31.32 -6.25 -12.88
C GLY A 508 -31.30 -5.42 -11.60
N VAL A 509 -31.82 -5.93 -10.48
CA VAL A 509 -31.70 -5.31 -9.16
C VAL A 509 -30.44 -5.85 -8.47
N PRO A 510 -29.39 -5.03 -8.25
CA PRO A 510 -28.13 -5.53 -7.70
C PRO A 510 -28.35 -5.91 -6.23
N THR A 511 -28.21 -7.20 -5.93
CA THR A 511 -28.50 -7.74 -4.60
C THR A 511 -27.42 -8.68 -4.12
N ARG A 512 -27.24 -8.75 -2.81
CA ARG A 512 -26.27 -9.62 -2.14
C ARG A 512 -26.88 -10.20 -0.86
N VAL A 513 -26.36 -11.34 -0.42
CA VAL A 513 -26.84 -12.00 0.80
C VAL A 513 -25.99 -11.55 1.98
N VAL A 514 -26.61 -11.33 3.13
CA VAL A 514 -25.89 -11.04 4.38
C VAL A 514 -26.37 -12.01 5.44
N MET A 515 -25.42 -12.59 6.17
CA MET A 515 -25.71 -13.38 7.35
C MET A 515 -25.22 -12.64 8.59
N GLY A 516 -26.02 -12.65 9.65
CA GLY A 516 -25.70 -12.01 10.91
C GLY A 516 -26.80 -12.24 11.93
N ALA A 517 -26.84 -11.42 12.98
CA ALA A 517 -27.88 -11.47 13.99
C ALA A 517 -28.65 -10.14 14.09
N ILE A 518 -29.96 -10.21 14.32
CA ILE A 518 -30.77 -9.04 14.65
C ILE A 518 -30.73 -8.85 16.17
N THR A 519 -30.06 -7.81 16.63
CA THR A 519 -29.79 -7.64 18.07
C THR A 519 -31.09 -7.34 18.84
N PRO A 520 -31.33 -7.97 20.01
CA PRO A 520 -32.42 -7.59 20.90
C PRO A 520 -32.18 -6.25 21.63
N GLY A 521 -31.01 -5.64 21.40
CA GLY A 521 -30.51 -4.45 22.07
C GLY A 521 -29.16 -4.73 22.71
N SER A 522 -28.89 -4.09 23.85
CA SER A 522 -27.74 -4.48 24.67
C SER A 522 -28.08 -5.74 25.48
N GLY A 523 -27.28 -6.79 25.35
CA GLY A 523 -27.47 -8.08 26.02
C GLY A 523 -27.04 -9.28 25.15
N PRO A 524 -27.47 -10.50 25.54
CA PRO A 524 -27.08 -11.71 24.85
C PRO A 524 -27.78 -11.86 23.51
N VAL A 525 -26.99 -12.01 22.46
CA VAL A 525 -27.43 -12.43 21.12
C VAL A 525 -27.35 -13.95 21.07
N ARG A 526 -28.48 -14.62 20.82
CA ARG A 526 -28.61 -16.09 20.78
C ARG A 526 -28.67 -16.61 19.35
N GLY A 527 -28.57 -17.93 19.16
CA GLY A 527 -28.69 -18.56 17.84
C GLY A 527 -29.99 -18.23 17.12
N ARG A 528 -31.10 -18.16 17.84
CA ARG A 528 -32.42 -17.79 17.29
C ARG A 528 -32.50 -16.38 16.71
N ASP A 529 -31.58 -15.50 17.13
CA ASP A 529 -31.48 -14.13 16.63
C ASP A 529 -30.64 -14.06 15.34
N VAL A 530 -30.03 -15.18 14.91
CA VAL A 530 -29.25 -15.29 13.67
C VAL A 530 -30.17 -15.45 12.48
N HIS A 531 -29.98 -14.58 11.48
CA HIS A 531 -30.79 -14.47 10.29
C HIS A 531 -29.92 -14.31 9.04
N ALA A 532 -30.49 -14.69 7.90
CA ALA A 532 -29.97 -14.33 6.58
C ALA A 532 -30.94 -13.38 5.88
N TRP A 533 -30.42 -12.26 5.38
CA TRP A 533 -31.22 -11.24 4.70
C TRP A 533 -30.56 -10.78 3.40
N VAL A 534 -31.27 -9.94 2.64
CA VAL A 534 -30.80 -9.43 1.36
C VAL A 534 -30.49 -7.95 1.49
N GLU A 535 -29.37 -7.49 0.92
CA GLU A 535 -29.11 -6.05 0.72
C GLU A 535 -29.30 -5.71 -0.76
N VAL A 536 -29.91 -4.56 -1.02
CA VAL A 536 -30.21 -4.06 -2.38
C VAL A 536 -29.46 -2.75 -2.61
N ARG A 537 -28.81 -2.60 -3.76
CA ARG A 537 -28.08 -1.38 -4.11
C ARG A 537 -28.95 -0.39 -4.87
N ASP A 538 -29.00 0.84 -4.39
CA ASP A 538 -29.66 1.95 -5.09
C ASP A 538 -28.80 2.51 -6.25
N SER A 539 -29.37 3.46 -6.98
CA SER A 539 -28.73 4.16 -8.11
C SER A 539 -27.55 5.05 -7.74
N GLN A 540 -27.42 5.42 -6.45
CA GLN A 540 -26.32 6.19 -5.88
C GLN A 540 -25.18 5.30 -5.36
N GLY A 541 -25.40 3.99 -5.28
CA GLY A 541 -24.45 2.99 -4.78
C GLY A 541 -24.63 2.64 -3.30
N THR A 542 -25.68 3.13 -2.63
CA THR A 542 -25.98 2.81 -1.23
C THR A 542 -26.67 1.45 -1.13
N TRP A 543 -26.27 0.65 -0.14
CA TRP A 543 -26.88 -0.64 0.15
C TRP A 543 -27.97 -0.51 1.22
N LEU A 544 -29.19 -0.90 0.87
CA LEU A 544 -30.35 -0.94 1.73
C LEU A 544 -30.59 -2.38 2.21
N PRO A 545 -30.63 -2.66 3.53
CA PRO A 545 -31.01 -3.97 4.04
C PRO A 545 -32.51 -4.20 3.91
N VAL A 546 -32.88 -5.31 3.28
CA VAL A 546 -34.23 -5.88 3.23
C VAL A 546 -34.26 -7.04 4.23
N LEU A 547 -34.74 -6.76 5.44
CA LEU A 547 -34.76 -7.72 6.55
C LEU A 547 -35.80 -8.81 6.35
N THR A 548 -35.64 -9.92 7.08
CA THR A 548 -36.43 -11.16 6.99
C THR A 548 -37.93 -10.94 6.96
N ASP A 549 -38.47 -10.04 7.78
CA ASP A 549 -39.91 -9.75 7.87
C ASP A 549 -40.56 -9.30 6.55
N ASN A 550 -39.75 -8.86 5.58
CA ASN A 550 -40.21 -8.38 4.29
C ASN A 550 -40.39 -9.50 3.25
N PHE A 551 -39.80 -10.69 3.46
CA PHE A 551 -39.77 -11.75 2.45
C PHE A 551 -39.87 -13.18 2.98
N LEU A 552 -39.65 -13.40 4.28
CA LEU A 552 -39.89 -14.70 4.92
C LEU A 552 -41.38 -14.88 5.27
N PRO A 553 -41.93 -16.09 5.11
CA PRO A 553 -43.19 -16.47 5.73
C PRO A 553 -43.08 -16.45 7.26
N ASP A 554 -44.21 -16.33 7.95
CA ASP A 554 -44.30 -16.54 9.39
C ASP A 554 -43.71 -17.91 9.76
N ARG A 555 -42.85 -17.97 10.79
CA ARG A 555 -42.21 -19.21 11.27
C ARG A 555 -43.23 -20.28 11.68
N ASN A 556 -44.44 -19.88 12.06
CA ASN A 556 -45.55 -20.76 12.42
C ASN A 556 -46.27 -21.36 11.20
N LYS A 557 -46.07 -20.78 10.00
CA LYS A 557 -46.67 -21.27 8.76
C LYS A 557 -45.86 -22.44 8.21
N LYS A 558 -46.14 -23.64 8.71
CA LYS A 558 -45.47 -24.87 8.28
C LYS A 558 -45.88 -25.29 6.87
N PRO A 559 -45.01 -26.03 6.14
CA PRO A 559 -45.33 -26.53 4.82
C PRO A 559 -46.58 -27.39 4.90
N LYS A 560 -47.51 -27.24 3.94
CA LYS A 560 -48.60 -28.20 3.79
C LYS A 560 -47.96 -29.56 3.58
N GLU A 561 -48.43 -30.58 4.30
CA GLU A 561 -47.96 -31.94 4.07
C GLU A 561 -48.02 -32.21 2.57
N LEU A 562 -46.85 -32.37 1.96
CA LEU A 562 -46.78 -33.00 0.67
C LEU A 562 -47.47 -34.34 0.91
N GLN A 563 -48.65 -34.55 0.31
CA GLN A 563 -49.20 -35.87 0.10
C GLN A 563 -48.24 -36.57 -0.87
N THR A 564 -47.06 -36.86 -0.36
CA THR A 564 -46.06 -37.64 -1.04
C THR A 564 -46.58 -39.03 -0.81
N LYS A 565 -47.48 -39.44 -1.71
CA LYS A 565 -47.69 -40.81 -2.10
C LYS A 565 -46.37 -41.31 -2.70
N VAL A 566 -45.29 -41.32 -1.91
CA VAL A 566 -44.12 -42.15 -2.14
C VAL A 566 -44.70 -43.52 -1.88
N GLU A 567 -44.87 -44.36 -2.90
CA GLU A 567 -43.78 -45.26 -3.26
C GLU A 567 -43.12 -45.84 -1.99
N ASP A 568 -43.94 -46.24 -1.01
CA ASP A 568 -43.76 -47.55 -0.42
C ASP A 568 -43.46 -48.47 -1.59
N ARG A 569 -42.17 -48.76 -1.69
CA ARG A 569 -41.59 -49.67 -2.63
C ARG A 569 -42.58 -50.80 -2.80
N LYS A 570 -43.09 -50.97 -4.02
CA LYS A 570 -43.22 -52.32 -4.53
C LYS A 570 -41.84 -52.93 -4.30
N VAL A 571 -41.69 -53.65 -3.20
CA VAL A 571 -40.62 -54.61 -3.03
C VAL A 571 -40.94 -55.65 -4.09
N GLY A 572 -40.54 -55.35 -5.33
CA GLY A 572 -40.47 -56.34 -6.39
C GLY A 572 -39.66 -57.49 -5.83
N ALA A 573 -40.20 -58.69 -5.96
CA ALA A 573 -39.60 -59.91 -5.44
C ALA A 573 -38.09 -59.89 -5.65
N LEU A 574 -37.38 -60.17 -4.55
CA LEU A 574 -35.93 -60.31 -4.48
C LEU A 574 -35.52 -61.42 -5.47
N VAL A 575 -35.19 -61.06 -6.71
CA VAL A 575 -34.45 -61.95 -7.60
C VAL A 575 -32.99 -61.87 -7.13
N PRO A 576 -32.37 -62.97 -6.69
CA PRO A 576 -30.98 -62.93 -6.28
C PRO A 576 -30.13 -62.52 -7.50
N PRO A 577 -29.25 -61.51 -7.37
CA PRO A 577 -28.33 -61.18 -8.44
C PRO A 577 -27.40 -62.38 -8.68
N PRO A 578 -27.02 -62.70 -9.93
CA PRO A 578 -25.97 -63.67 -10.19
C PRO A 578 -24.70 -63.22 -9.49
N ALA A 579 -23.99 -64.18 -8.88
CA ALA A 579 -22.77 -63.95 -8.11
C ALA A 579 -21.79 -63.09 -8.92
N GLY A 580 -21.66 -61.82 -8.52
CA GLY A 580 -20.66 -60.91 -9.04
C GLY A 580 -19.28 -61.43 -8.65
N VAL A 581 -18.48 -61.76 -9.64
CA VAL A 581 -17.06 -62.05 -9.47
C VAL A 581 -16.42 -60.80 -8.87
N ASN A 582 -15.86 -60.92 -7.66
CA ASN A 582 -15.20 -59.81 -6.98
C ASN A 582 -14.02 -59.30 -7.82
N PRO A 583 -13.98 -58.04 -8.27
CA PRO A 583 -12.71 -57.41 -8.59
C PRO A 583 -11.89 -57.28 -7.29
N PRO A 584 -10.56 -57.40 -7.34
CA PRO A 584 -9.73 -57.45 -6.15
C PRO A 584 -9.93 -56.20 -5.28
N SER A 585 -10.10 -56.48 -3.99
CA SER A 585 -10.14 -55.51 -2.90
C SER A 585 -8.98 -54.51 -2.99
N VAL A 586 -9.32 -53.24 -3.17
CA VAL A 586 -8.56 -52.12 -2.61
C VAL A 586 -9.41 -51.47 -1.52
N LEU A 587 -9.66 -52.24 -0.47
CA LEU A 587 -9.87 -51.68 0.86
C LEU A 587 -8.55 -51.06 1.33
N GLN A 588 -8.35 -49.79 0.96
CA GLN A 588 -7.60 -48.84 1.77
C GLN A 588 -8.44 -47.56 1.81
N GLY A 589 -9.05 -47.30 2.97
CA GLY A 589 -9.80 -46.07 3.21
C GLY A 589 -8.91 -44.83 3.08
N PRO A 590 -9.49 -43.64 2.87
CA PRO A 590 -8.75 -42.38 2.94
C PRO A 590 -8.51 -41.97 4.41
N ASP A 591 -8.05 -42.92 5.23
CA ASP A 591 -7.80 -42.77 6.66
C ASP A 591 -6.35 -43.15 6.96
N GLN A 592 -5.43 -42.83 6.06
CA GLN A 592 -3.99 -42.68 6.33
C GLN A 592 -3.28 -42.10 5.11
N ALA A 593 -3.73 -40.93 4.65
CA ALA A 593 -2.77 -39.94 4.19
C ALA A 593 -2.15 -39.30 5.44
N GLN A 594 -1.40 -40.10 6.22
CA GLN A 594 -0.18 -39.56 6.82
C GLN A 594 0.70 -39.18 5.63
N ASN A 595 0.43 -37.99 5.09
CA ASN A 595 1.45 -37.17 4.48
C ASN A 595 2.46 -36.79 5.57
N ALA A 596 3.14 -37.79 6.14
CA ALA A 596 4.58 -37.71 6.23
C ALA A 596 5.06 -37.63 4.78
N THR A 597 4.85 -36.45 4.19
CA THR A 597 5.80 -35.96 3.23
C THR A 597 7.12 -36.05 4.00
N ASN A 598 7.88 -37.11 3.72
CA ASN A 598 9.28 -36.92 3.46
C ASN A 598 9.32 -35.87 2.35
N LEU A 599 9.11 -34.60 2.74
CA LEU A 599 9.81 -33.47 2.20
C LEU A 599 11.26 -33.90 2.33
N LYS A 600 11.76 -34.64 1.32
CA LYS A 600 13.15 -34.55 0.93
C LYS A 600 13.35 -33.06 0.87
N LYS A 601 13.97 -32.50 1.93
CA LYS A 601 14.31 -31.09 2.00
C LYS A 601 14.90 -30.83 0.61
N PRO A 602 14.30 -29.94 -0.20
CA PRO A 602 14.87 -29.63 -1.49
C PRO A 602 16.35 -29.39 -1.24
N PRO A 603 17.26 -30.03 -2.00
CA PRO A 603 18.69 -29.99 -1.69
C PRO A 603 19.04 -28.54 -1.40
N LYS A 604 19.56 -28.28 -0.19
CA LYS A 604 19.79 -26.91 0.31
C LYS A 604 20.54 -26.19 -0.80
N LYS A 605 19.85 -25.29 -1.51
CA LYS A 605 20.47 -24.52 -2.58
C LYS A 605 21.55 -23.71 -1.87
N LEU A 606 22.82 -23.98 -2.20
CA LEU A 606 23.98 -23.34 -1.58
C LEU A 606 23.90 -21.81 -1.64
N PHE A 607 23.17 -21.27 -2.63
CA PHE A 607 22.96 -19.84 -2.86
C PHE A 607 21.63 -19.28 -2.34
N ASP A 608 20.80 -20.08 -1.67
CA ASP A 608 19.60 -19.54 -1.02
C ASP A 608 19.98 -19.00 0.38
N PRO A 609 19.91 -17.66 0.58
CA PRO A 609 20.21 -17.06 1.87
C PRO A 609 19.38 -17.69 3.00
N ALA A 610 18.16 -18.15 2.67
CA ALA A 610 17.33 -19.17 3.33
C ALA A 610 18.03 -20.03 4.39
N ASN A 611 19.08 -20.69 3.91
CA ASN A 611 19.70 -21.85 4.52
C ASN A 611 21.03 -21.56 5.19
N TRP A 612 21.50 -20.31 5.13
CA TRP A 612 22.78 -19.91 5.68
C TRP A 612 22.70 -19.77 7.21
N PRO A 613 23.75 -20.21 7.94
CA PRO A 613 23.91 -19.90 9.35
C PRO A 613 23.73 -18.39 9.60
N TRP A 614 23.13 -18.04 10.73
CA TRP A 614 22.82 -16.65 11.07
C TRP A 614 24.06 -15.74 10.99
N TRP A 615 25.23 -16.22 11.40
CA TRP A 615 26.49 -15.48 11.33
C TRP A 615 26.95 -15.22 9.89
N LEU A 616 26.68 -16.14 8.95
CA LEU A 616 27.07 -16.00 7.55
C LEU A 616 26.14 -15.03 6.82
N ARG A 617 24.82 -15.10 7.08
CA ARG A 617 23.87 -14.05 6.64
C ARG A 617 24.29 -12.69 7.18
N TRP A 618 24.63 -12.63 8.47
CA TRP A 618 25.04 -11.39 9.10
C TRP A 618 26.30 -10.83 8.42
N LEU A 619 27.33 -11.65 8.26
CA LEU A 619 28.56 -11.28 7.55
C LEU A 619 28.29 -10.82 6.11
N VAL A 620 27.49 -11.57 5.35
CA VAL A 620 27.26 -11.25 3.93
C VAL A 620 26.39 -10.01 3.76
N PHE A 621 25.26 -9.90 4.44
CA PHE A 621 24.33 -8.78 4.25
C PHE A 621 24.75 -7.49 4.97
N TYR A 622 25.44 -7.60 6.12
CA TYR A 622 25.77 -6.43 6.94
C TYR A 622 27.24 -6.01 6.86
N VAL A 623 28.14 -6.85 6.35
CA VAL A 623 29.56 -6.51 6.18
C VAL A 623 29.99 -6.58 4.72
N LEU A 624 29.83 -7.73 4.08
CA LEU A 624 30.36 -7.98 2.73
C LEU A 624 29.62 -7.17 1.67
N LEU A 625 28.29 -7.14 1.70
CA LEU A 625 27.46 -6.43 0.74
C LEU A 625 27.65 -4.90 0.82
N PRO A 626 27.63 -4.25 2.01
CA PRO A 626 27.96 -2.83 2.11
C PRO A 626 29.38 -2.52 1.63
N LEU A 627 30.36 -3.38 1.95
CA LEU A 627 31.73 -3.23 1.48
C LEU A 627 31.82 -3.37 -0.05
N LEU A 628 31.08 -4.31 -0.65
CA LEU A 628 31.00 -4.50 -2.10
C LEU A 628 30.35 -3.28 -2.76
N VAL A 629 29.28 -2.73 -2.19
CA VAL A 629 28.65 -1.50 -2.68
C VAL A 629 29.61 -0.31 -2.60
N LEU A 630 30.33 -0.14 -1.49
CA LEU A 630 31.32 0.93 -1.33
C LEU A 630 32.47 0.81 -2.32
N THR A 631 32.98 -0.40 -2.54
CA THR A 631 34.05 -0.68 -3.51
C THR A 631 33.56 -0.52 -4.95
N ALA A 632 32.35 -0.98 -5.27
CA ALA A 632 31.72 -0.77 -6.57
C ALA A 632 31.51 0.73 -6.85
N LEU A 633 31.03 1.51 -5.87
CA LEU A 633 30.87 2.96 -6.00
C LEU A 633 32.23 3.66 -6.20
N TYR A 634 33.26 3.26 -5.45
CA TYR A 634 34.63 3.74 -5.62
C TYR A 634 35.14 3.50 -7.06
N TRP A 635 35.00 2.27 -7.57
CA TRP A 635 35.42 1.91 -8.92
C TRP A 635 34.55 2.57 -10.00
N LEU A 636 33.25 2.74 -9.78
CA LEU A 636 32.35 3.45 -10.68
C LEU A 636 32.77 4.91 -10.86
N VAL A 637 33.03 5.63 -9.77
CA VAL A 637 33.48 7.04 -9.84
C VAL A 637 34.83 7.14 -10.56
N ARG A 638 35.77 6.24 -10.26
CA ARG A 638 37.06 6.18 -10.98
C ARG A 638 36.88 5.86 -12.46
N GLY A 639 36.01 4.91 -12.78
CA GLY A 639 35.66 4.50 -14.13
C GLY A 639 35.02 5.63 -14.93
N LEU A 640 34.05 6.35 -14.36
CA LEU A 640 33.42 7.52 -14.99
C LEU A 640 34.42 8.64 -15.26
N LYS A 641 35.36 8.90 -14.34
CA LYS A 641 36.44 9.87 -14.57
C LYS A 641 37.37 9.43 -15.69
N ALA A 642 37.76 8.15 -15.70
CA ALA A 642 38.62 7.59 -16.74
C ALA A 642 37.94 7.58 -18.11
N TRP A 643 36.67 7.19 -18.17
CA TRP A 643 35.86 7.21 -19.37
C TRP A 643 35.67 8.63 -19.91
N ARG A 644 35.34 9.59 -19.03
CA ARG A 644 35.23 11.00 -19.41
C ARG A 644 36.56 11.54 -19.95
N ARG A 645 37.68 11.22 -19.29
CA ARG A 645 39.03 11.55 -19.75
C ARG A 645 39.29 10.99 -21.15
N ARG A 646 39.07 9.70 -21.35
CA ARG A 646 39.23 9.05 -22.67
C ARG A 646 38.35 9.70 -23.74
N ARG A 647 37.08 9.98 -23.44
CA ARG A 647 36.14 10.60 -24.38
C ARG A 647 36.57 12.01 -24.79
N HIS A 648 37.05 12.84 -23.86
CA HIS A 648 37.57 14.17 -24.17
C HIS A 648 38.96 14.13 -24.80
N ALA A 649 39.73 13.07 -24.55
CA ALA A 649 41.02 12.86 -25.20
C ALA A 649 40.88 12.43 -26.67
N THR A 650 39.71 12.02 -27.15
CA THR A 650 39.52 11.48 -28.52
C THR A 650 38.42 12.16 -29.34
N ARG A 651 37.65 13.11 -28.78
CA ARG A 651 36.53 13.76 -29.50
C ARG A 651 36.66 15.28 -29.51
N GLY A 652 36.35 15.87 -30.66
CA GLY A 652 36.36 17.32 -30.90
C GLY A 652 37.68 17.82 -31.50
N PRO A 653 37.78 19.13 -31.80
CA PRO A 653 38.98 19.73 -32.39
C PRO A 653 40.23 19.50 -31.54
N THR A 654 41.39 19.28 -32.16
CA THR A 654 42.66 18.95 -31.48
C THR A 654 43.09 20.01 -30.47
N ALA A 655 42.96 21.30 -30.81
CA ALA A 655 43.21 22.40 -29.88
C ALA A 655 42.29 22.39 -28.64
N SER A 656 41.01 22.00 -28.80
CA SER A 656 40.07 21.86 -27.68
C SER A 656 40.44 20.72 -26.73
N ARG A 657 41.00 19.62 -27.27
CA ARG A 657 41.48 18.47 -26.49
C ARG A 657 42.67 18.86 -25.60
N VAL A 658 43.63 19.63 -26.14
CA VAL A 658 44.78 20.18 -25.40
C VAL A 658 44.33 21.14 -24.30
N ALA A 659 43.42 22.08 -24.62
CA ALA A 659 42.87 23.01 -23.64
C ALA A 659 42.13 22.28 -22.50
N TRP A 660 41.38 21.23 -22.84
CA TRP A 660 40.68 20.39 -21.86
C TRP A 660 41.64 19.61 -20.97
N ALA A 661 42.70 19.01 -21.54
CA ALA A 661 43.69 18.24 -20.79
C ALA A 661 44.39 19.10 -19.71
N TRP A 662 44.72 20.37 -20.02
CA TRP A 662 45.23 21.31 -19.02
C TRP A 662 44.22 21.58 -17.89
N ALA A 663 42.96 21.85 -18.25
CA ALA A 663 41.91 22.12 -17.27
C ALA A 663 41.65 20.91 -16.34
N ASP A 664 41.71 19.69 -16.88
CA ASP A 664 41.55 18.44 -16.13
C ASP A 664 42.75 18.18 -15.19
N LEU A 665 43.98 18.50 -15.62
CA LEU A 665 45.16 18.46 -14.76
C LEU A 665 45.03 19.42 -13.57
N MET A 666 44.61 20.68 -13.81
CA MET A 666 44.38 21.65 -12.74
C MET A 666 43.21 21.26 -11.81
N ALA A 667 42.19 20.58 -12.33
CA ALA A 667 41.12 20.00 -11.52
C ALA A 667 41.64 18.86 -10.63
N SER A 668 42.54 18.03 -11.16
CA SER A 668 43.18 16.94 -10.42
C SER A 668 44.14 17.46 -9.34
N ALA A 669 44.94 18.49 -9.65
CA ALA A 669 45.79 19.15 -8.67
C ALA A 669 44.99 19.71 -7.48
N ARG A 670 43.79 20.28 -7.75
CA ARG A 670 42.86 20.74 -6.71
C ARG A 670 42.33 19.61 -5.82
N SER A 671 42.09 18.43 -6.37
CA SER A 671 41.63 17.29 -5.56
C SER A 671 42.74 16.67 -4.70
N TYR A 672 44.00 16.84 -5.09
CA TYR A 672 45.17 16.49 -4.25
C TYR A 672 45.52 17.54 -3.18
N GLY A 673 44.86 18.71 -3.21
CA GLY A 673 44.97 19.74 -2.17
C GLY A 673 45.73 20.99 -2.58
N HIS A 674 46.26 21.05 -3.81
CA HIS A 674 46.85 22.27 -4.35
C HIS A 674 45.76 23.32 -4.65
N ARG A 675 46.13 24.60 -4.66
CA ARG A 675 45.19 25.73 -4.86
C ARG A 675 45.60 26.59 -6.07
N PRO A 676 45.56 26.05 -7.30
CA PRO A 676 45.80 26.87 -8.48
C PRO A 676 44.71 27.96 -8.59
N PRO A 677 45.09 29.21 -8.93
CA PRO A 677 44.15 30.30 -9.09
C PRO A 677 43.16 30.03 -10.23
N THR A 678 41.87 30.30 -9.98
CA THR A 678 40.77 29.97 -10.90
C THR A 678 40.55 30.98 -12.03
N ARG A 679 41.17 32.16 -11.94
CA ARG A 679 41.12 33.25 -12.93
C ARG A 679 42.54 33.69 -13.26
N ALA A 680 43.31 32.78 -13.83
CA ALA A 680 44.74 32.97 -14.10
C ALA A 680 45.09 32.30 -15.42
N THR A 681 46.15 32.81 -16.07
CA THR A 681 46.68 32.23 -17.31
C THR A 681 47.28 30.84 -17.06
N ARG A 682 47.47 30.02 -18.11
CA ARG A 682 48.08 28.68 -17.95
C ARG A 682 49.48 28.79 -17.31
N LEU A 683 50.25 29.81 -17.68
CA LEU A 683 51.57 30.09 -17.10
C LEU A 683 51.50 30.48 -15.61
N GLU A 684 50.53 31.30 -15.20
CA GLU A 684 50.32 31.65 -13.78
C GLU A 684 49.86 30.44 -12.96
N GLN A 685 48.98 29.60 -13.54
CA GLN A 685 48.56 28.34 -12.91
C GLN A 685 49.74 27.37 -12.75
N ALA A 686 50.60 27.25 -13.77
CA ALA A 686 51.81 26.43 -13.70
C ALA A 686 52.77 26.90 -12.62
N ARG A 687 52.99 28.23 -12.51
CA ARG A 687 53.83 28.83 -11.47
C ARG A 687 53.30 28.57 -10.06
N SER A 688 51.98 28.53 -9.89
CA SER A 688 51.36 28.23 -8.58
C SER A 688 51.57 26.79 -8.10
N LEU A 689 52.03 25.90 -8.99
CA LEU A 689 52.35 24.51 -8.70
C LEU A 689 53.87 24.27 -8.57
N HIS A 690 54.70 25.33 -8.60
CA HIS A 690 56.15 25.21 -8.44
C HIS A 690 56.52 24.54 -7.11
N GLY A 691 57.35 23.49 -7.21
CA GLY A 691 57.77 22.63 -6.10
C GLY A 691 57.67 21.14 -6.46
N PRO A 692 56.48 20.52 -6.40
CA PRO A 692 56.29 19.08 -6.56
C PRO A 692 56.57 18.51 -7.97
N VAL A 693 56.21 19.22 -9.06
CA VAL A 693 56.43 18.78 -10.46
C VAL A 693 56.54 20.02 -11.35
N ASP A 694 57.47 20.03 -12.32
CA ASP A 694 57.58 21.15 -13.28
C ASP A 694 56.47 21.08 -14.34
N THR A 695 55.49 21.96 -14.22
CA THR A 695 54.34 22.06 -15.15
C THR A 695 54.46 23.21 -16.13
N LEU A 696 55.54 24.01 -16.06
CA LEU A 696 55.75 25.16 -16.92
C LEU A 696 55.98 24.80 -18.40
N PRO A 697 56.72 23.71 -18.74
CA PRO A 697 56.85 23.24 -20.12
C PRO A 697 55.50 22.84 -20.73
N LEU A 698 54.65 22.18 -19.94
CA LEU A 698 53.29 21.79 -20.35
C LEU A 698 52.40 23.00 -20.61
N ALA A 699 52.45 24.03 -19.77
CA ALA A 699 51.70 25.26 -19.99
C ALA A 699 52.11 25.98 -21.30
N ARG A 700 53.42 26.11 -21.55
CA ARG A 700 53.94 26.70 -22.80
C ARG A 700 53.52 25.90 -24.02
N ARG A 701 53.61 24.57 -23.95
CA ARG A 701 53.20 23.67 -25.02
C ARG A 701 51.68 23.74 -25.27
N ALA A 702 50.88 23.88 -24.22
CA ALA A 702 49.43 24.07 -24.35
C ALA A 702 49.08 25.37 -25.04
N ASP A 703 49.73 26.48 -24.66
CA ASP A 703 49.50 27.78 -25.29
C ASP A 703 49.97 27.80 -26.74
N ALA A 704 51.09 27.16 -27.06
CA ALA A 704 51.56 26.99 -28.45
C ALA A 704 50.58 26.19 -29.31
N HIS A 705 49.98 25.10 -28.80
CA HIS A 705 49.00 24.31 -29.54
C HIS A 705 47.61 24.95 -29.62
N VAL A 706 47.27 25.89 -28.74
CA VAL A 706 45.94 26.55 -28.72
C VAL A 706 45.96 27.90 -29.44
N PHE A 707 47.08 28.64 -29.40
CA PHE A 707 47.20 29.99 -29.94
C PHE A 707 48.31 30.15 -30.99
N GLY A 708 49.07 29.09 -31.28
CA GLY A 708 50.12 29.10 -32.31
C GLY A 708 49.59 28.96 -33.74
N PRO A 709 50.45 29.14 -34.75
CA PRO A 709 50.08 28.98 -36.14
C PRO A 709 49.85 27.51 -36.51
N GLY A 710 48.68 27.20 -37.07
CA GLY A 710 48.28 25.85 -37.51
C GLY A 710 47.49 25.05 -36.48
N GLU A 711 46.65 24.12 -36.94
CA GLU A 711 45.94 23.20 -36.05
C GLU A 711 46.86 22.06 -35.59
N PRO A 712 46.88 21.69 -34.28
CA PRO A 712 47.67 20.56 -33.80
C PRO A 712 47.25 19.25 -34.47
N THR A 713 48.21 18.36 -34.74
CA THR A 713 47.90 17.02 -35.24
C THR A 713 47.25 16.15 -34.14
N ASP A 714 46.61 15.06 -34.54
CA ASP A 714 46.06 14.09 -33.58
C ASP A 714 47.15 13.43 -32.71
N GLU A 715 48.35 13.26 -33.27
CA GLU A 715 49.52 12.73 -32.57
C GLU A 715 50.03 13.73 -31.51
N ASP A 716 50.05 15.02 -31.82
CA ASP A 716 50.41 16.08 -30.87
C ASP A 716 49.44 16.13 -29.69
N ALA A 717 48.13 16.06 -29.97
CA ALA A 717 47.10 16.05 -28.93
C ALA A 717 47.18 14.80 -28.03
N ALA A 718 47.45 13.62 -28.61
CA ALA A 718 47.66 12.38 -27.86
C ALA A 718 48.96 12.40 -27.04
N GLY A 719 50.04 12.95 -27.60
CA GLY A 719 51.31 13.16 -26.92
C GLY A 719 51.17 14.10 -25.72
N TYR A 720 50.48 15.23 -25.90
CA TYR A 720 50.17 16.17 -24.82
C TYR A 720 49.33 15.53 -23.71
N PHE A 721 48.34 14.72 -24.08
CA PHE A 721 47.52 14.00 -23.11
C PHE A 721 48.34 13.03 -22.24
N ARG A 722 49.26 12.25 -22.85
CA ARG A 722 50.19 11.37 -22.12
C ARG A 722 51.06 12.13 -21.13
N ALA A 723 51.63 13.25 -21.56
CA ALA A 723 52.45 14.10 -20.68
C ALA A 723 51.64 14.67 -19.49
N THR A 724 50.36 15.02 -19.68
CA THR A 724 49.49 15.41 -18.55
C THR A 724 49.13 14.24 -17.63
N ASP A 725 49.06 13.01 -18.15
CA ASP A 725 48.82 11.80 -17.37
C ASP A 725 50.02 11.44 -16.49
N GLU A 726 51.24 11.59 -17.01
CA GLU A 726 52.50 11.40 -16.27
C GLU A 726 52.59 12.36 -15.07
N VAL A 727 52.44 13.67 -15.32
CA VAL A 727 52.45 14.69 -14.25
C VAL A 727 51.34 14.44 -13.21
N ARG A 728 50.18 13.94 -13.64
CA ARG A 728 49.11 13.57 -12.70
C ARG A 728 49.50 12.36 -11.85
N GLY A 729 50.25 11.41 -12.42
CA GLY A 729 50.86 10.28 -11.71
C GLY A 729 51.80 10.74 -10.62
N ASP A 730 52.66 11.72 -10.93
CA ASP A 730 53.62 12.31 -9.99
C ASP A 730 52.93 13.09 -8.87
N LEU A 731 51.93 13.92 -9.20
CA LEU A 731 51.11 14.60 -8.19
C LEU A 731 50.38 13.61 -7.26
N ARG A 732 50.02 12.43 -7.78
CA ARG A 732 49.40 11.36 -6.99
C ARG A 732 50.41 10.66 -6.10
N SER A 733 51.62 10.37 -6.60
CA SER A 733 52.66 9.66 -5.85
C SER A 733 53.13 10.48 -4.64
N GLN A 734 53.08 11.80 -4.73
CA GLN A 734 53.44 12.72 -3.64
C GLN A 734 52.30 12.99 -2.64
N ALA A 735 51.08 12.52 -2.90
CA ALA A 735 49.95 12.69 -1.99
C ALA A 735 49.82 11.52 -0.99
N ASP A 736 49.47 11.83 0.26
CA ASP A 736 49.19 10.81 1.29
C ASP A 736 48.00 9.91 0.93
N LEU A 737 47.95 8.70 1.50
CA LEU A 737 46.92 7.69 1.25
C LEU A 737 45.48 8.23 1.39
N TRP A 738 45.23 9.06 2.41
CA TRP A 738 43.93 9.70 2.63
C TRP A 738 43.57 10.74 1.56
N ARG A 739 44.55 11.49 1.05
CA ARG A 739 44.32 12.46 -0.04
C ARG A 739 44.06 11.75 -1.36
N ARG A 740 44.74 10.62 -1.62
CA ARG A 740 44.48 9.76 -2.77
C ARG A 740 43.07 9.20 -2.77
N LEU A 741 42.64 8.57 -1.66
CA LEU A 741 41.29 8.03 -1.49
C LEU A 741 40.22 9.12 -1.65
N ARG A 742 40.43 10.29 -1.03
CA ARG A 742 39.50 11.42 -1.13
C ARG A 742 39.40 11.97 -2.55
N SER A 743 40.54 12.06 -3.25
CA SER A 743 40.60 12.51 -4.65
C SER A 743 39.87 11.53 -5.59
N ASP A 744 39.99 10.22 -5.33
CA ASP A 744 39.33 9.18 -6.12
C ASP A 744 37.81 9.29 -6.04
N VAL A 745 37.25 9.51 -4.85
CA VAL A 745 35.80 9.65 -4.63
C VAL A 745 35.26 11.07 -4.86
N ASP A 746 36.11 12.05 -5.18
CA ASP A 746 35.66 13.43 -5.44
C ASP A 746 34.92 13.52 -6.78
N VAL A 747 33.60 13.69 -6.76
CA VAL A 747 32.79 13.77 -7.98
C VAL A 747 32.83 15.15 -8.65
N ARG A 748 33.36 16.20 -7.99
CA ARG A 748 33.35 17.58 -8.52
C ARG A 748 33.98 17.73 -9.90
N PRO A 749 35.12 17.06 -10.23
CA PRO A 749 35.71 17.14 -11.55
C PRO A 749 34.73 16.75 -12.65
N LEU A 750 33.88 15.73 -12.45
CA LEU A 750 32.91 15.21 -13.44
C LEU A 750 31.92 16.28 -13.95
N PHE A 751 31.62 17.28 -13.12
CA PHE A 751 30.62 18.31 -13.42
C PHE A 751 31.21 19.69 -13.71
N ALA A 752 32.54 19.83 -13.70
CA ALA A 752 33.20 21.07 -14.09
C ALA A 752 32.95 21.32 -15.59
N ARG A 753 32.20 22.38 -15.91
CA ARG A 753 32.03 22.87 -17.29
C ARG A 753 33.34 23.48 -17.76
N THR A 754 33.78 23.09 -18.95
CA THR A 754 34.78 23.84 -19.71
C THR A 754 34.20 25.23 -19.98
N THR A 755 34.81 26.26 -19.40
CA THR A 755 34.72 27.59 -19.98
C THR A 755 35.26 27.48 -21.40
N ARG A 756 34.39 27.73 -22.38
CA ARG A 756 34.81 27.93 -23.77
C ARG A 756 35.77 29.10 -23.83
#